data_AF-A0A395Y7G6-F1
#
_entry.id   AF-A0A395Y7G6-F1
#
_cell.length_a   1.000
_cell.length_b   1.000
_cell.length_c   1.000
_cell.angle_alpha   90.00
_cell.angle_beta   90.00
_cell.angle_gamma   90.00
#
_symmetry.space_group_name_H-M   'P 1'
#
loop_
_entity.id
_entity.type
_entity.pdbx_description
1 polymer ?
#
loop_
_entity_poly.entity_id
_entity_poly.type
_entity_poly.pdbx_seq_one_letter_code
_entity_poly.pdbx_strand_id
1 'polypeptide(L)'
;MRMGQKMKRVCKSVLSVMLSVVMLMTVILVSQPKEVQAAQAGKNRAIYVVFDNSGSMYKPGNMAWSQATYAMEVFAAMMNFDSGDVMKVFPMHPVTVNGNAGTDRTTSITVQSTDDIAQIHNMYTPDPEGTPYTQVNTASAELTALLDSGAAQEGWLVVLTDGIFDSDVPAAGLQEDLKQKAASRDNMYVQFLGMGSEVENVPDSNEDAGLYAQKAGDSAAVINELAIVSNRIFKRNEYPGYKAGNPLKLDVPLSKLIVFAQGSNVDIKSLKNKEGGEVKMENCYSVSCSSTDGAGQTSYVTQVPTKDTSLKGAVAVFADPSSSIVEGEYTLNIEGADSIQVYYEPNVEFGAELLKGGKKVDGDTIEGGSYQVKVGFIDLLSGKFIKDSKLLGKPEYTLTVNGQEYGLGGNGGVTQTVDIQVDGDELQLSADVVYLNDYMDHAEKTYKVCTLDMEVQAPKSVALKEIDHAEPLKITAKKNGKPLTKEQWENATVELGTVNEQGDTFALDWDIQKGSEVSTWIAIPKYKDGKMFETDTGKAEVTVDVSTEIDGNSYGKAQTVSMKIKDDRGVLDYLKHYWKQIALGLLLLILILGYIPPFKKRFPRKMKSRPSIECTAEKIGIRDSIVKGNFEKNKLSVFLPYKAEVGRLTFSPAPVKKTARVKAAGGGSMMILNTSTFAGKEDTTFNGMSIPDNYKGHYRISASTIIVVSTPEFTYTCIPNVQRTADGSIKKGKRK
;
A
#
# COMPACT_ATOMS: atom_id res chain seq x y z
N MET A 1 0.99 -7.01 -46.40
CA MET A 1 0.39 -8.07 -45.54
C MET A 1 0.69 -7.84 -44.05
N ARG A 2 0.33 -6.66 -43.49
CA ARG A 2 0.61 -6.33 -42.06
C ARG A 2 -0.40 -5.35 -41.43
N MET A 3 -1.62 -5.32 -41.95
CA MET A 3 -2.69 -4.41 -41.48
C MET A 3 -3.97 -5.15 -41.04
N GLY A 4 -4.11 -6.45 -41.38
CA GLY A 4 -5.26 -7.28 -41.01
C GLY A 4 -5.15 -8.06 -39.68
N GLN A 5 -4.02 -7.98 -38.97
CA GLN A 5 -3.80 -8.69 -37.70
C GLN A 5 -3.98 -7.81 -36.44
N LYS A 6 -3.99 -6.48 -36.56
CA LYS A 6 -4.21 -5.58 -35.41
C LYS A 6 -5.70 -5.34 -35.10
N MET A 7 -6.59 -5.44 -36.09
CA MET A 7 -8.03 -5.20 -35.89
C MET A 7 -8.78 -6.39 -35.28
N LYS A 8 -8.23 -7.62 -35.35
CA LYS A 8 -8.79 -8.82 -34.70
C LYS A 8 -8.43 -8.96 -33.21
N ARG A 9 -7.42 -8.24 -32.71
CA ARG A 9 -7.08 -8.20 -31.27
C ARG A 9 -7.93 -7.16 -30.53
N VAL A 10 -8.16 -5.99 -31.13
CA VAL A 10 -8.94 -4.92 -30.49
C VAL A 10 -10.42 -5.28 -30.36
N CYS A 11 -11.04 -5.93 -31.35
CA CYS A 11 -12.45 -6.38 -31.23
C CYS A 11 -12.67 -7.58 -30.29
N LYS A 12 -11.65 -8.38 -29.98
CA LYS A 12 -11.75 -9.45 -28.97
C LYS A 12 -11.57 -8.94 -27.54
N SER A 13 -10.75 -7.91 -27.34
CA SER A 13 -10.56 -7.28 -26.03
C SER A 13 -11.76 -6.41 -25.62
N VAL A 14 -12.39 -5.70 -26.56
CA VAL A 14 -13.56 -4.86 -26.27
C VAL A 14 -14.82 -5.70 -25.99
N LEU A 15 -14.99 -6.85 -26.65
CA LEU A 15 -16.11 -7.76 -26.39
C LEU A 15 -15.94 -8.56 -25.08
N SER A 16 -14.70 -8.84 -24.66
CA SER A 16 -14.40 -9.50 -23.37
C SER A 16 -14.57 -8.56 -22.17
N VAL A 17 -14.35 -7.26 -22.35
CA VAL A 17 -14.55 -6.24 -21.31
C VAL A 17 -16.02 -5.84 -21.19
N MET A 18 -16.77 -5.80 -22.30
CA MET A 18 -18.23 -5.57 -22.24
C MET A 18 -19.01 -6.74 -21.64
N LEU A 19 -18.58 -7.99 -21.86
CA LEU A 19 -19.25 -9.17 -21.28
C LEU A 19 -18.93 -9.35 -19.78
N SER A 20 -17.78 -8.87 -19.31
CA SER A 20 -17.43 -8.87 -17.87
C SER A 20 -18.10 -7.72 -17.12
N VAL A 21 -18.32 -6.56 -17.75
CA VAL A 21 -19.09 -5.45 -17.14
C VAL A 21 -20.58 -5.76 -17.03
N VAL A 22 -21.15 -6.55 -17.95
CA VAL A 22 -22.55 -7.00 -17.88
C VAL A 22 -22.75 -8.19 -16.91
N MET A 23 -21.72 -9.01 -16.68
CA MET A 23 -21.75 -10.08 -15.66
C MET A 23 -21.45 -9.57 -14.24
N LEU A 24 -20.79 -8.41 -14.11
CA LEU A 24 -20.57 -7.72 -12.83
C LEU A 24 -21.77 -6.84 -12.42
N MET A 25 -22.60 -6.41 -13.37
CA MET A 25 -23.84 -5.67 -13.10
C MET A 25 -25.05 -6.56 -12.71
N THR A 26 -24.97 -7.88 -12.84
CA THR A 26 -26.04 -8.81 -12.39
C THR A 26 -25.80 -9.43 -11.01
N VAL A 27 -24.67 -9.12 -10.35
CA VAL A 27 -24.42 -9.52 -8.95
C VAL A 27 -24.81 -8.43 -7.94
N ILE A 28 -25.18 -7.24 -8.41
CA ILE A 28 -25.81 -6.20 -7.57
C ILE A 28 -27.33 -6.42 -7.59
N LEU A 29 -27.76 -7.59 -7.12
CA LEU A 29 -29.15 -7.89 -6.77
C LEU A 29 -29.22 -7.92 -5.24
N VAL A 30 -29.58 -6.77 -4.68
CA VAL A 30 -30.25 -6.59 -3.39
C VAL A 30 -29.64 -7.41 -2.23
N SER A 31 -28.43 -7.03 -1.80
CA SER A 31 -28.17 -7.02 -0.37
C SER A 31 -28.63 -5.66 0.13
N GLN A 32 -29.84 -5.61 0.71
CA GLN A 32 -30.18 -4.46 1.55
C GLN A 32 -29.10 -4.33 2.63
N PRO A 33 -28.71 -3.12 3.05
CA PRO A 33 -27.95 -2.98 4.28
C PRO A 33 -28.79 -3.66 5.36
N LYS A 34 -28.32 -4.79 5.89
CA LYS A 34 -28.81 -5.28 7.16
C LYS A 34 -28.52 -4.13 8.13
N GLU A 35 -29.56 -3.51 8.66
CA GLU A 35 -29.42 -2.76 9.90
C GLU A 35 -28.87 -3.76 10.92
N VAL A 36 -27.57 -3.70 11.16
CA VAL A 36 -26.92 -4.44 12.23
C VAL A 36 -27.20 -3.63 13.48
N GLN A 37 -28.17 -4.11 14.25
CA GLN A 37 -28.44 -3.65 15.60
C GLN A 37 -27.16 -3.72 16.44
N ALA A 38 -26.95 -2.67 17.23
CA ALA A 38 -25.96 -2.58 18.29
C ALA A 38 -25.94 -3.84 19.17
N ALA A 39 -24.74 -4.18 19.66
CA ALA A 39 -24.40 -5.14 20.72
C ALA A 39 -25.46 -6.23 21.03
N GLN A 40 -25.10 -7.48 20.78
CA GLN A 40 -25.90 -8.70 21.01
C GLN A 40 -26.48 -8.91 22.43
N ALA A 41 -26.22 -7.99 23.36
CA ALA A 41 -26.94 -7.81 24.62
C ALA A 41 -28.45 -7.45 24.46
N GLY A 42 -28.92 -7.18 23.23
CA GLY A 42 -30.28 -6.72 22.92
C GLY A 42 -31.20 -7.65 22.11
N LYS A 43 -30.85 -8.92 21.85
CA LYS A 43 -31.75 -9.82 21.10
C LYS A 43 -32.90 -10.33 21.96
N ASN A 44 -34.15 -10.08 21.55
CA ASN A 44 -35.31 -10.65 22.21
C ASN A 44 -35.48 -12.13 21.82
N ARG A 45 -35.50 -13.03 22.80
CA ARG A 45 -35.61 -14.47 22.58
C ARG A 45 -37.02 -14.96 22.83
N ALA A 46 -37.47 -15.89 22.00
CA ALA A 46 -38.65 -16.70 22.26
C ALA A 46 -38.23 -18.11 22.69
N ILE A 47 -38.51 -18.49 23.94
CA ILE A 47 -38.15 -19.79 24.53
C ILE A 47 -39.42 -20.62 24.68
N TYR A 48 -39.65 -21.53 23.75
CA TYR A 48 -40.83 -22.37 23.69
C TYR A 48 -40.51 -23.72 24.30
N VAL A 49 -41.02 -23.98 25.50
CA VAL A 49 -40.74 -25.20 26.26
C VAL A 49 -41.88 -26.19 26.10
N VAL A 50 -41.64 -27.31 25.44
CA VAL A 50 -42.55 -28.44 25.42
C VAL A 50 -42.30 -29.27 26.67
N PHE A 51 -43.29 -29.31 27.55
CA PHE A 51 -43.23 -30.01 28.81
C PHE A 51 -44.00 -31.32 28.72
N ASP A 52 -43.28 -32.43 28.81
CA ASP A 52 -43.88 -33.73 29.01
C ASP A 52 -44.48 -33.84 30.40
N ASN A 53 -45.80 -33.83 30.46
CA ASN A 53 -46.59 -34.14 31.64
C ASN A 53 -47.46 -35.38 31.42
N SER A 54 -46.97 -36.34 30.64
CA SER A 54 -47.55 -37.67 30.50
C SER A 54 -47.48 -38.46 31.81
N GLY A 55 -48.25 -39.54 31.90
CA GLY A 55 -48.29 -40.39 33.08
C GLY A 55 -46.96 -41.06 33.43
N SER A 56 -46.05 -41.28 32.46
CA SER A 56 -44.74 -41.90 32.73
C SER A 56 -43.84 -41.01 33.59
N MET A 57 -43.98 -39.70 33.44
CA MET A 57 -43.25 -38.69 34.22
C MET A 57 -43.55 -38.75 35.72
N TYR A 58 -44.72 -39.30 36.10
CA TYR A 58 -45.24 -39.36 37.47
C TYR A 58 -45.24 -40.78 38.08
N LYS A 59 -44.68 -41.78 37.40
CA LYS A 59 -44.62 -43.16 37.90
C LYS A 59 -43.96 -43.24 39.29
N PRO A 60 -44.32 -44.23 40.14
CA PRO A 60 -43.66 -44.43 41.42
C PRO A 60 -42.14 -44.48 41.30
N GLY A 61 -41.43 -43.60 42.00
CA GLY A 61 -39.97 -43.49 41.96
C GLY A 61 -39.41 -42.61 40.84
N ASN A 62 -40.22 -42.21 39.85
CA ASN A 62 -39.83 -41.24 38.84
C ASN A 62 -40.13 -39.81 39.33
N MET A 63 -39.09 -38.96 39.37
CA MET A 63 -39.21 -37.56 39.78
C MET A 63 -39.07 -36.59 38.60
N ALA A 64 -39.00 -37.09 37.36
CA ALA A 64 -38.73 -36.31 36.15
C ALA A 64 -39.68 -35.11 35.98
N TRP A 65 -40.97 -35.26 36.28
CA TRP A 65 -41.95 -34.15 36.22
C TRP A 65 -41.54 -32.96 37.11
N SER A 66 -41.07 -33.25 38.33
CA SER A 66 -40.71 -32.24 39.32
C SER A 66 -39.36 -31.60 38.98
N GLN A 67 -38.46 -32.37 38.38
CA GLN A 67 -37.17 -31.89 37.85
C GLN A 67 -37.38 -30.99 36.63
N ALA A 68 -38.29 -31.35 35.72
CA ALA A 68 -38.68 -30.54 34.58
C ALA A 68 -39.35 -29.22 35.00
N THR A 69 -40.19 -29.25 36.05
CA THR A 69 -40.78 -28.02 36.60
C THR A 69 -39.70 -27.11 37.19
N TYR A 70 -38.74 -27.66 37.93
CA TYR A 70 -37.59 -26.90 38.42
C TYR A 70 -36.75 -26.30 37.27
N ALA A 71 -36.50 -27.08 36.21
CA ALA A 71 -35.80 -26.61 35.00
C ALA A 71 -36.50 -25.40 34.37
N MET A 72 -37.83 -25.47 34.23
CA MET A 72 -38.64 -24.37 33.71
C MET A 72 -38.58 -23.12 34.58
N GLU A 73 -38.62 -23.26 35.91
CA GLU A 73 -38.44 -22.12 36.82
C GLU A 73 -37.05 -21.49 36.70
N VAL A 74 -35.99 -22.31 36.58
CA VAL A 74 -34.62 -21.83 36.37
C VAL A 74 -34.51 -21.05 35.06
N PHE A 75 -35.01 -21.60 33.95
CA PHE A 75 -35.00 -20.90 32.67
C PHE A 75 -35.77 -19.58 32.76
N ALA A 76 -36.95 -19.60 33.35
CA ALA A 76 -37.78 -18.41 33.50
C ALA A 76 -37.12 -17.33 34.37
N ALA A 77 -36.51 -17.73 35.49
CA ALA A 77 -35.80 -16.82 36.40
C ALA A 77 -34.51 -16.27 35.79
N MET A 78 -33.93 -16.97 34.82
CA MET A 78 -32.75 -16.53 34.09
C MET A 78 -33.07 -15.67 32.87
N MET A 79 -34.33 -15.45 32.47
CA MET A 79 -34.68 -14.61 31.32
C MET A 79 -34.28 -13.14 31.50
N ASN A 80 -34.02 -12.44 30.38
CA ASN A 80 -33.85 -10.99 30.37
C ASN A 80 -35.15 -10.31 29.91
N PHE A 81 -36.09 -10.14 30.84
CA PHE A 81 -37.40 -9.54 30.56
C PHE A 81 -37.31 -8.11 29.99
N ASP A 82 -36.30 -7.33 30.40
CA ASP A 82 -36.10 -5.96 29.90
C ASP A 82 -35.75 -5.93 28.40
N SER A 83 -35.04 -6.96 27.93
CA SER A 83 -34.71 -7.13 26.50
C SER A 83 -35.86 -7.76 25.70
N GLY A 84 -37.01 -8.03 26.33
CA GLY A 84 -38.20 -8.58 25.69
C GLY A 84 -38.18 -10.09 25.51
N ASP A 85 -37.36 -10.83 26.28
CA ASP A 85 -37.42 -12.30 26.30
C ASP A 85 -38.82 -12.76 26.75
N VAL A 86 -39.34 -13.77 26.05
CA VAL A 86 -40.62 -14.41 26.38
C VAL A 86 -40.43 -15.91 26.42
N MET A 87 -40.95 -16.55 27.46
CA MET A 87 -41.06 -18.00 27.52
C MET A 87 -42.52 -18.43 27.39
N LYS A 88 -42.76 -19.50 26.62
CA LYS A 88 -44.06 -20.13 26.53
C LYS A 88 -43.94 -21.64 26.74
N VAL A 89 -44.64 -22.16 27.73
CA VAL A 89 -44.69 -23.58 28.05
C VAL A 89 -45.88 -24.23 27.36
N PHE A 90 -45.63 -25.34 26.68
CA PHE A 90 -46.60 -26.20 26.00
C PHE A 90 -46.62 -27.56 26.69
N PRO A 91 -47.46 -27.74 27.74
CA PRO A 91 -47.66 -29.05 28.33
C PRO A 91 -48.37 -29.99 27.35
N MET A 92 -47.98 -31.26 27.33
CA MET A 92 -48.60 -32.29 26.49
C MET A 92 -50.09 -32.52 26.78
N HIS A 93 -50.45 -32.42 28.05
CA HIS A 93 -51.82 -32.49 28.55
C HIS A 93 -52.24 -31.18 29.21
N PRO A 94 -53.52 -30.78 29.13
CA PRO A 94 -53.99 -29.54 29.74
C PRO A 94 -53.74 -29.50 31.25
N VAL A 95 -53.20 -28.38 31.74
CA VAL A 95 -52.82 -28.14 33.14
C VAL A 95 -53.68 -27.06 33.79
N THR A 96 -53.66 -26.99 35.11
CA THR A 96 -54.13 -25.84 35.89
C THR A 96 -52.93 -25.08 36.43
N VAL A 97 -52.99 -23.75 36.51
CA VAL A 97 -51.89 -22.88 37.02
C VAL A 97 -52.11 -22.37 38.44
N ASN A 98 -53.26 -22.72 39.03
CA ASN A 98 -53.64 -22.37 40.41
C ASN A 98 -53.68 -23.62 41.32
N GLY A 99 -52.87 -24.63 40.99
CA GLY A 99 -52.81 -25.90 41.69
C GLY A 99 -54.01 -26.82 41.48
N ASN A 100 -54.10 -27.87 42.32
CA ASN A 100 -55.10 -28.95 42.24
C ASN A 100 -56.54 -28.46 42.49
N ALA A 101 -56.73 -27.30 43.12
CA ALA A 101 -58.05 -26.70 43.30
C ALA A 101 -58.56 -25.91 42.07
N GLY A 102 -57.71 -25.70 41.06
CA GLY A 102 -58.08 -24.99 39.85
C GLY A 102 -59.03 -25.82 38.97
N THR A 103 -60.06 -25.19 38.42
CA THR A 103 -60.97 -25.81 37.44
C THR A 103 -60.66 -25.37 36.00
N ASP A 104 -60.04 -24.21 35.84
CA ASP A 104 -59.69 -23.65 34.54
C ASP A 104 -58.41 -24.28 34.02
N ARG A 105 -58.52 -24.92 32.85
CA ARG A 105 -57.41 -25.64 32.23
C ARG A 105 -56.85 -24.84 31.07
N THR A 106 -55.54 -24.87 30.92
CA THR A 106 -54.82 -24.27 29.81
C THR A 106 -53.94 -25.29 29.11
N THR A 107 -53.73 -25.08 27.81
CA THR A 107 -52.80 -25.85 26.98
C THR A 107 -51.47 -25.12 26.76
N SER A 108 -51.32 -23.92 27.31
CA SER A 108 -50.04 -23.21 27.34
C SER A 108 -49.95 -22.20 28.47
N ILE A 109 -48.73 -21.88 28.91
CA ILE A 109 -48.43 -20.87 29.92
C ILE A 109 -47.44 -19.88 29.31
N THR A 110 -47.71 -18.58 29.39
CA THR A 110 -46.78 -17.55 28.90
C THR A 110 -46.19 -16.81 30.08
N VAL A 111 -44.86 -16.67 30.09
CA VAL A 111 -44.07 -16.00 31.12
C VAL A 111 -43.42 -14.78 30.48
N GLN A 112 -43.82 -13.59 30.93
CA GLN A 112 -43.28 -12.30 30.47
C GLN A 112 -42.70 -11.46 31.62
N SER A 113 -42.82 -11.96 32.86
CA SER A 113 -42.28 -11.35 34.06
C SER A 113 -41.95 -12.41 35.11
N THR A 114 -41.27 -11.99 36.17
CA THR A 114 -40.96 -12.84 37.32
C THR A 114 -42.21 -13.32 38.07
N ASP A 115 -43.28 -12.53 38.04
CA ASP A 115 -44.55 -12.86 38.69
C ASP A 115 -45.25 -14.04 38.00
N ASP A 116 -45.08 -14.18 36.68
CA ASP A 116 -45.67 -15.27 35.90
C ASP A 116 -45.03 -16.63 36.22
N ILE A 117 -43.83 -16.67 36.80
CA ILE A 117 -43.14 -17.92 37.19
C ILE A 117 -43.97 -18.69 38.21
N ALA A 118 -44.79 -18.00 39.02
CA ALA A 118 -45.72 -18.64 39.95
C ALA A 118 -46.72 -19.57 39.24
N GLN A 119 -47.04 -19.34 37.96
CA GLN A 119 -47.91 -20.22 37.16
C GLN A 119 -47.25 -21.58 36.90
N ILE A 120 -45.93 -21.59 36.67
CA ILE A 120 -45.13 -22.83 36.55
C ILE A 120 -45.02 -23.50 37.91
N HIS A 121 -44.72 -22.72 38.96
CA HIS A 121 -44.57 -23.23 40.32
C HIS A 121 -45.81 -23.97 40.81
N ASN A 122 -46.98 -23.40 40.53
CA ASN A 122 -48.29 -23.90 40.93
C ASN A 122 -48.96 -24.80 39.88
N MET A 123 -48.22 -25.20 38.85
CA MET A 123 -48.75 -26.04 37.78
C MET A 123 -49.17 -27.41 38.33
N TYR A 124 -50.32 -27.90 37.85
CA TYR A 124 -50.84 -29.22 38.17
C TYR A 124 -51.46 -29.85 36.93
N THR A 125 -51.24 -31.16 36.73
CA THR A 125 -51.77 -31.92 35.58
C THR A 125 -52.92 -32.80 36.04
N PRO A 126 -54.19 -32.42 35.82
CA PRO A 126 -55.29 -33.21 36.38
C PRO A 126 -55.46 -34.59 35.73
N ASP A 127 -55.21 -34.71 34.42
CA ASP A 127 -55.40 -35.96 33.67
C ASP A 127 -54.15 -36.28 32.83
N PRO A 128 -53.09 -36.83 33.43
CA PRO A 128 -51.92 -37.31 32.70
C PRO A 128 -52.22 -38.62 31.95
N GLU A 129 -51.98 -38.64 30.64
CA GLU A 129 -52.16 -39.82 29.77
C GLU A 129 -50.86 -40.18 29.01
N GLY A 130 -50.94 -40.56 27.73
CA GLY A 130 -49.79 -40.89 26.86
C GLY A 130 -48.87 -39.70 26.57
N THR A 131 -47.91 -39.85 25.66
CA THR A 131 -46.88 -38.84 25.40
C THR A 131 -46.97 -38.31 23.96
N PRO A 132 -47.98 -37.49 23.64
CA PRO A 132 -48.24 -37.08 22.26
C PRO A 132 -47.15 -36.15 21.73
N TYR A 133 -46.64 -36.44 20.54
CA TYR A 133 -45.66 -35.59 19.84
C TYR A 133 -46.27 -34.30 19.26
N THR A 134 -47.61 -34.21 19.18
CA THR A 134 -48.34 -33.05 18.62
C THR A 134 -47.97 -31.69 19.22
N GLN A 135 -47.64 -31.60 20.51
CA GLN A 135 -47.23 -30.32 21.13
C GLN A 135 -45.85 -29.85 20.64
N VAL A 136 -44.94 -30.77 20.32
CA VAL A 136 -43.64 -30.42 19.71
C VAL A 136 -43.85 -29.75 18.37
N ASN A 137 -44.75 -30.30 17.55
CA ASN A 137 -45.11 -29.71 16.26
C ASN A 137 -45.80 -28.36 16.40
N THR A 138 -46.69 -28.21 17.38
CA THR A 138 -47.43 -26.97 17.64
C THR A 138 -46.49 -25.85 18.09
N ALA A 139 -45.65 -26.12 19.10
CA ALA A 139 -44.67 -25.17 19.60
C ALA A 139 -43.67 -24.77 18.51
N SER A 140 -43.15 -25.74 17.74
CA SER A 140 -42.25 -25.46 16.62
C SER A 140 -42.89 -24.56 15.57
N ALA A 141 -44.14 -24.83 15.16
CA ALA A 141 -44.81 -24.05 14.12
C ALA A 141 -45.12 -22.61 14.59
N GLU A 142 -45.54 -22.45 15.83
CA GLU A 142 -45.79 -21.12 16.42
C GLU A 142 -44.48 -20.33 16.57
N LEU A 143 -43.40 -20.97 17.04
CA LEU A 143 -42.09 -20.35 17.14
C LEU A 143 -41.56 -19.91 15.76
N THR A 144 -41.67 -20.79 14.76
CA THR A 144 -41.34 -20.46 13.37
C THR A 144 -42.11 -19.23 12.88
N ALA A 145 -43.42 -19.14 13.13
CA ALA A 145 -44.23 -18.00 12.73
C ALA A 145 -43.79 -16.69 13.42
N LEU A 146 -43.37 -16.75 14.69
CA LEU A 146 -42.82 -15.60 15.41
C LEU A 146 -41.52 -15.10 14.77
N LEU A 147 -40.59 -16.01 14.46
CA LEU A 147 -39.34 -15.67 13.80
C LEU A 147 -39.56 -15.09 12.40
N ASP A 148 -40.45 -15.71 11.61
CA ASP A 148 -40.78 -15.24 10.25
C ASP A 148 -41.42 -13.84 10.26
N SER A 149 -42.16 -13.50 11.33
CA SER A 149 -42.76 -12.16 11.50
C SER A 149 -41.78 -11.10 12.04
N GLY A 150 -40.60 -11.51 12.52
CA GLY A 150 -39.65 -10.64 13.20
C GLY A 150 -40.05 -10.25 14.64
N ALA A 151 -41.09 -10.87 15.21
CA ALA A 151 -41.53 -10.63 16.59
C ALA A 151 -40.52 -11.15 17.63
N ALA A 152 -39.70 -12.13 17.26
CA ALA A 152 -38.54 -12.59 18.02
C ALA A 152 -37.32 -12.68 17.10
N GLN A 153 -36.14 -12.41 17.64
CA GLN A 153 -34.89 -12.43 16.88
C GLN A 153 -34.15 -13.76 16.96
N GLU A 154 -34.41 -14.54 18.00
CA GLU A 154 -33.85 -15.87 18.22
C GLU A 154 -34.91 -16.76 18.86
N GLY A 155 -35.01 -18.01 18.40
CA GLY A 155 -36.02 -18.96 18.86
C GLY A 155 -35.41 -20.25 19.40
N TRP A 156 -35.82 -20.64 20.59
CA TRP A 156 -35.42 -21.90 21.23
C TRP A 156 -36.62 -22.80 21.45
N LEU A 157 -36.66 -23.95 20.80
CA LEU A 157 -37.60 -25.03 21.11
C LEU A 157 -36.94 -25.98 22.12
N VAL A 158 -37.35 -25.91 23.38
CA VAL A 158 -36.85 -26.75 24.47
C VAL A 158 -37.82 -27.90 24.69
N VAL A 159 -37.36 -29.14 24.66
CA VAL A 159 -38.18 -30.35 24.89
C VAL A 159 -37.71 -31.02 26.17
N LEU A 160 -38.57 -31.06 27.19
CA LEU A 160 -38.33 -31.71 28.48
C LEU A 160 -39.19 -32.97 28.58
N THR A 161 -38.58 -34.16 28.60
CA THR A 161 -39.30 -35.44 28.56
C THR A 161 -38.49 -36.56 29.22
N ASP A 162 -39.15 -37.64 29.63
CA ASP A 162 -38.49 -38.91 29.97
C ASP A 162 -38.18 -39.77 28.72
N GLY A 163 -38.53 -39.30 27.52
CA GLY A 163 -37.98 -39.77 26.25
C GLY A 163 -38.78 -40.86 25.52
N ILE A 164 -40.03 -41.11 25.91
CA ILE A 164 -40.91 -42.04 25.20
C ILE A 164 -42.11 -41.28 24.64
N PHE A 165 -42.13 -41.03 23.33
CA PHE A 165 -43.29 -40.46 22.64
C PHE A 165 -44.24 -41.55 22.13
N ASP A 166 -45.50 -41.18 21.94
CA ASP A 166 -46.50 -42.01 21.29
C ASP A 166 -46.16 -42.24 19.80
N SER A 167 -46.92 -43.10 19.12
CA SER A 167 -46.66 -43.47 17.72
C SER A 167 -46.95 -42.34 16.70
N ASP A 168 -47.24 -41.11 17.16
CA ASP A 168 -47.47 -39.93 16.32
C ASP A 168 -46.19 -39.15 15.97
N VAL A 169 -45.01 -39.67 16.36
CA VAL A 169 -43.72 -39.21 15.84
C VAL A 169 -43.67 -39.37 14.31
N PRO A 170 -43.15 -38.39 13.55
CA PRO A 170 -43.05 -38.48 12.10
C PRO A 170 -42.30 -39.72 11.60
N ALA A 171 -42.66 -40.21 10.41
CA ALA A 171 -42.06 -41.42 9.82
C ALA A 171 -40.53 -41.34 9.60
N ALA A 172 -39.97 -40.13 9.52
CA ALA A 172 -38.53 -39.90 9.44
C ALA A 172 -37.80 -40.20 10.78
N GLY A 173 -38.54 -40.33 11.88
CA GLY A 173 -38.04 -40.52 13.23
C GLY A 173 -37.80 -39.21 13.97
N LEU A 174 -37.68 -39.31 15.30
CA LEU A 174 -37.51 -38.19 16.22
C LEU A 174 -36.28 -37.33 15.90
N GLN A 175 -35.12 -37.98 15.71
CA GLN A 175 -33.85 -37.28 15.48
C GLN A 175 -33.87 -36.43 14.20
N GLU A 176 -34.34 -36.99 13.09
CA GLU A 176 -34.38 -36.29 11.82
C GLU A 176 -35.43 -35.16 11.84
N ASP A 177 -36.57 -35.37 12.49
CA ASP A 177 -37.60 -34.32 12.62
C ASP A 177 -37.10 -33.12 13.47
N LEU A 178 -36.48 -33.38 14.63
CA LEU A 178 -35.93 -32.31 15.47
C LEU A 178 -34.79 -31.57 14.77
N LYS A 179 -33.94 -32.29 14.03
CA LYS A 179 -32.88 -31.68 13.21
C LYS A 179 -33.46 -30.77 12.12
N GLN A 180 -34.54 -31.20 11.46
CA GLN A 180 -35.22 -30.38 10.44
C GLN A 180 -35.88 -29.14 11.04
N LYS A 181 -36.44 -29.25 12.25
CA LYS A 181 -36.99 -28.10 12.99
C LYS A 181 -35.89 -27.09 13.34
N ALA A 182 -34.75 -27.56 13.84
CA ALA A 182 -33.60 -26.70 14.15
C ALA A 182 -33.05 -26.02 12.88
N ALA A 183 -32.83 -26.79 11.81
CA ALA A 183 -32.34 -26.28 10.53
C ALA A 183 -33.38 -25.48 9.72
N SER A 184 -34.59 -25.26 10.26
CA SER A 184 -35.66 -24.59 9.53
C SER A 184 -35.39 -23.09 9.32
N ARG A 185 -34.60 -22.47 10.21
CA ARG A 185 -34.10 -21.09 10.12
C ARG A 185 -32.75 -20.98 10.81
N ASP A 186 -31.90 -20.06 10.32
CA ASP A 186 -30.56 -19.84 10.88
C ASP A 186 -30.56 -19.35 12.34
N ASN A 187 -31.68 -18.81 12.82
CA ASN A 187 -31.88 -18.30 14.18
C ASN A 187 -32.87 -19.14 15.01
N MET A 188 -33.13 -20.38 14.60
CA MET A 188 -33.95 -21.35 15.33
C MET A 188 -33.06 -22.48 15.85
N TYR A 189 -33.26 -22.84 17.12
CA TYR A 189 -32.49 -23.87 17.79
C TYR A 189 -33.41 -24.83 18.52
N VAL A 190 -32.97 -26.08 18.67
CA VAL A 190 -33.70 -27.12 19.41
C VAL A 190 -32.83 -27.64 20.53
N GLN A 191 -33.40 -27.68 21.72
CA GLN A 191 -32.78 -28.18 22.94
C GLN A 191 -33.60 -29.35 23.49
N PHE A 192 -33.09 -30.57 23.40
CA PHE A 192 -33.71 -31.76 23.97
C PHE A 192 -33.06 -32.13 25.30
N LEU A 193 -33.82 -32.20 26.39
CA LEU A 193 -33.33 -32.64 27.69
C LEU A 193 -34.14 -33.84 28.17
N GLY A 194 -33.52 -35.02 28.11
CA GLY A 194 -34.07 -36.25 28.69
C GLY A 194 -33.90 -36.25 30.20
N MET A 195 -34.97 -36.39 30.97
CA MET A 195 -34.96 -36.30 32.44
C MET A 195 -35.46 -37.59 33.11
N GLY A 196 -34.74 -38.05 34.12
CA GLY A 196 -35.10 -39.21 34.93
C GLY A 196 -34.21 -40.43 34.67
N SER A 197 -34.27 -41.38 35.61
CA SER A 197 -33.40 -42.57 35.62
C SER A 197 -33.70 -43.57 34.49
N GLU A 198 -34.91 -43.52 33.94
CA GLU A 198 -35.39 -44.44 32.90
C GLU A 198 -35.48 -43.78 31.51
N VAL A 199 -34.72 -42.71 31.26
CA VAL A 199 -34.77 -42.01 29.96
C VAL A 199 -34.36 -42.88 28.78
N GLU A 200 -35.22 -42.93 27.78
CA GLU A 200 -35.03 -43.61 26.49
C GLU A 200 -35.02 -42.60 25.30
N ASN A 201 -34.60 -43.05 24.11
CA ASN A 201 -34.69 -42.31 22.83
C ASN A 201 -34.19 -40.85 22.82
N VAL A 202 -33.10 -40.53 23.52
CA VAL A 202 -32.44 -39.22 23.40
C VAL A 202 -31.78 -39.11 22.01
N PRO A 203 -32.09 -38.10 21.19
CA PRO A 203 -31.46 -37.92 19.88
C PRO A 203 -29.98 -37.54 20.03
N ASP A 204 -29.16 -37.82 19.01
CA ASP A 204 -27.80 -37.26 18.99
C ASP A 204 -27.84 -35.76 18.73
N SER A 205 -26.92 -35.03 19.36
CA SER A 205 -26.70 -33.61 19.05
C SER A 205 -26.21 -33.43 17.61
N ASN A 206 -26.63 -32.34 16.98
CA ASN A 206 -26.16 -31.88 15.68
C ASN A 206 -26.02 -30.35 15.72
N GLU A 207 -24.85 -29.88 16.14
CA GLU A 207 -24.59 -28.45 16.37
C GLU A 207 -24.66 -27.64 15.08
N ASP A 208 -24.22 -28.21 13.94
CA ASP A 208 -24.32 -27.58 12.62
C ASP A 208 -25.77 -27.25 12.23
N ALA A 209 -26.72 -28.09 12.65
CA ALA A 209 -28.14 -27.88 12.43
C ALA A 209 -28.82 -27.11 13.56
N GLY A 210 -28.13 -26.77 14.65
CA GLY A 210 -28.70 -26.13 15.84
C GLY A 210 -29.50 -27.07 16.76
N LEU A 211 -29.28 -28.39 16.68
CA LEU A 211 -29.90 -29.40 17.56
C LEU A 211 -28.93 -29.79 18.68
N TYR A 212 -29.36 -29.62 19.92
CA TYR A 212 -28.60 -30.00 21.11
C TYR A 212 -29.39 -30.97 21.96
N ALA A 213 -28.73 -31.99 22.48
CA ALA A 213 -29.35 -33.02 23.31
C ALA A 213 -28.51 -33.31 24.56
N GLN A 214 -29.17 -33.37 25.71
CA GLN A 214 -28.58 -33.75 27.00
C GLN A 214 -29.48 -34.77 27.71
N LYS A 215 -28.88 -35.52 28.65
CA LYS A 215 -29.58 -36.48 29.51
C LYS A 215 -29.20 -36.24 30.97
N ALA A 216 -30.21 -36.06 31.82
CA ALA A 216 -30.07 -35.92 33.26
C ALA A 216 -30.74 -37.09 33.98
N GLY A 217 -29.94 -38.05 34.46
CA GLY A 217 -30.45 -39.27 35.09
C GLY A 217 -30.88 -39.11 36.55
N ASP A 218 -30.38 -38.07 37.23
CA ASP A 218 -30.66 -37.78 38.64
C ASP A 218 -30.63 -36.26 38.92
N SER A 219 -30.96 -35.86 40.15
CA SER A 219 -31.06 -34.46 40.58
C SER A 219 -29.75 -33.67 40.41
N ALA A 220 -28.60 -34.31 40.67
CA ALA A 220 -27.30 -33.65 40.52
C ALA A 220 -26.93 -33.47 39.04
N ALA A 221 -27.30 -34.43 38.18
CA ALA A 221 -27.17 -34.29 36.74
C ALA A 221 -28.09 -33.19 36.20
N VAL A 222 -29.34 -33.08 36.67
CA VAL A 222 -30.26 -32.00 36.28
C VAL A 222 -29.63 -30.63 36.52
N ILE A 223 -29.06 -30.43 37.70
CA ILE A 223 -28.36 -29.20 38.08
C ILE A 223 -27.23 -28.85 37.09
N ASN A 224 -26.38 -29.81 36.76
CA ASN A 224 -25.22 -29.59 35.88
C ASN A 224 -25.68 -29.33 34.43
N GLU A 225 -26.63 -30.11 33.93
CA GLU A 225 -27.15 -29.93 32.58
C GLU A 225 -27.92 -28.62 32.42
N LEU A 226 -28.65 -28.17 33.45
CA LEU A 226 -29.34 -26.88 33.41
C LEU A 226 -28.38 -25.70 33.30
N ALA A 227 -27.22 -25.77 33.93
CA ALA A 227 -26.19 -24.76 33.76
C ALA A 227 -25.70 -24.70 32.30
N ILE A 228 -25.43 -25.87 31.69
CA ILE A 228 -25.01 -25.99 30.29
C ILE A 228 -26.08 -25.43 29.34
N VAL A 229 -27.34 -25.85 29.54
CA VAL A 229 -28.48 -25.44 28.71
C VAL A 229 -28.74 -23.94 28.86
N SER A 230 -28.74 -23.41 30.08
CA SER A 230 -28.96 -21.99 30.33
C SER A 230 -27.86 -21.13 29.71
N ASN A 231 -26.60 -21.56 29.83
CA ASN A 231 -25.48 -20.87 29.19
C ASN A 231 -25.64 -20.81 27.67
N ARG A 232 -26.14 -21.90 27.07
CA ARG A 232 -26.38 -21.99 25.63
C ARG A 232 -27.54 -21.08 25.19
N ILE A 233 -28.69 -21.16 25.87
CA ILE A 233 -29.89 -20.39 25.52
C ILE A 233 -29.65 -18.89 25.70
N PHE A 234 -29.11 -18.50 26.86
CA PHE A 234 -28.96 -17.08 27.20
C PHE A 234 -27.63 -16.49 26.72
N LYS A 235 -26.72 -17.33 26.18
CA LYS A 235 -25.37 -16.93 25.71
C LYS A 235 -24.65 -16.04 26.73
N ARG A 236 -24.83 -16.35 28.01
CA ARG A 236 -24.26 -15.58 29.12
C ARG A 236 -22.81 -15.94 29.33
N ASN A 237 -22.03 -14.95 29.73
CA ASN A 237 -20.62 -15.14 30.02
C ASN A 237 -20.46 -15.48 31.49
N GLU A 238 -19.96 -16.68 31.78
CA GLU A 238 -19.67 -17.11 33.14
C GLU A 238 -18.40 -16.42 33.63
N TYR A 239 -18.45 -15.89 34.86
CA TYR A 239 -17.27 -15.35 35.53
C TYR A 239 -16.26 -16.46 35.78
N PRO A 240 -15.04 -16.36 35.24
CA PRO A 240 -14.11 -17.48 35.22
C PRO A 240 -13.59 -17.81 36.63
N GLY A 241 -13.89 -19.00 37.12
CA GLY A 241 -13.28 -19.59 38.31
C GLY A 241 -13.69 -18.93 39.63
N TYR A 242 -14.93 -18.42 39.73
CA TYR A 242 -15.46 -17.94 41.00
C TYR A 242 -15.45 -19.06 42.06
N LYS A 243 -15.14 -18.68 43.30
CA LYS A 243 -15.24 -19.55 44.47
C LYS A 243 -15.89 -18.77 45.60
N ALA A 244 -16.81 -19.40 46.31
CA ALA A 244 -17.49 -18.79 47.45
C ALA A 244 -16.49 -18.16 48.43
N GLY A 245 -16.75 -16.92 48.85
CA GLY A 245 -15.88 -16.16 49.76
C GLY A 245 -14.70 -15.44 49.09
N ASN A 246 -14.38 -15.73 47.82
CA ASN A 246 -13.39 -14.94 47.08
C ASN A 246 -14.06 -13.70 46.47
N PRO A 247 -13.35 -12.55 46.41
CA PRO A 247 -13.86 -11.37 45.73
C PRO A 247 -13.91 -11.58 44.22
N LEU A 248 -14.98 -11.08 43.60
CA LEU A 248 -15.11 -10.86 42.17
C LEU A 248 -14.26 -9.66 41.79
N LYS A 249 -13.40 -9.81 40.78
CA LYS A 249 -12.51 -8.76 40.29
C LYS A 249 -13.00 -8.32 38.92
N LEU A 250 -13.59 -7.14 38.87
CA LEU A 250 -14.13 -6.55 37.66
C LEU A 250 -13.07 -5.61 37.07
N ASP A 251 -12.56 -5.98 35.89
CA ASP A 251 -11.57 -5.20 35.12
C ASP A 251 -12.20 -4.36 34.00
N VAL A 252 -13.52 -4.44 33.86
CA VAL A 252 -14.39 -3.60 33.02
C VAL A 252 -15.70 -3.35 33.77
N PRO A 253 -16.40 -2.24 33.50
CA PRO A 253 -17.73 -2.03 34.05
C PRO A 253 -18.72 -3.09 33.51
N LEU A 254 -19.70 -3.46 34.34
CA LEU A 254 -20.77 -4.40 33.97
C LEU A 254 -22.13 -3.71 33.98
N SER A 255 -23.02 -4.10 33.07
CA SER A 255 -24.42 -3.69 33.07
C SER A 255 -25.23 -4.56 34.03
N LYS A 256 -24.97 -5.87 34.03
CA LYS A 256 -25.65 -6.85 34.87
C LYS A 256 -24.65 -7.89 35.40
N LEU A 257 -24.91 -8.35 36.63
CA LEU A 257 -24.27 -9.52 37.22
C LEU A 257 -25.35 -10.44 37.77
N ILE A 258 -25.33 -11.70 37.37
CA ILE A 258 -26.42 -12.64 37.62
C ILE A 258 -25.85 -13.82 38.40
N VAL A 259 -26.44 -14.10 39.54
CA VAL A 259 -26.00 -15.16 40.44
C VAL A 259 -27.03 -16.25 40.41
N PHE A 260 -26.64 -17.43 39.94
CA PHE A 260 -27.43 -18.64 40.11
C PHE A 260 -26.79 -19.48 41.22
N ALA A 261 -27.51 -19.63 42.31
CA ALA A 261 -27.05 -20.42 43.45
C ALA A 261 -28.03 -21.51 43.79
N GLN A 262 -27.49 -22.68 44.15
CA GLN A 262 -28.28 -23.86 44.43
C GLN A 262 -27.95 -24.40 45.80
N GLY A 263 -28.95 -24.93 46.48
CA GLY A 263 -28.83 -25.46 47.83
C GLY A 263 -30.16 -25.42 48.58
N SER A 264 -30.23 -26.19 49.66
CA SER A 264 -31.48 -26.41 50.40
C SER A 264 -32.06 -25.16 51.06
N ASN A 265 -31.23 -24.17 51.39
CA ASN A 265 -31.60 -22.91 52.09
C ASN A 265 -30.79 -21.72 51.56
N VAL A 266 -30.74 -21.55 50.24
CA VAL A 266 -30.01 -20.44 49.61
C VAL A 266 -30.60 -19.09 50.01
N ASP A 267 -29.75 -18.19 50.49
CA ASP A 267 -30.09 -16.80 50.76
C ASP A 267 -29.03 -15.89 50.14
N ILE A 268 -29.37 -15.25 49.01
CA ILE A 268 -28.51 -14.28 48.31
C ILE A 268 -28.82 -12.90 48.90
N LYS A 269 -27.89 -12.34 49.68
CA LYS A 269 -28.15 -11.13 50.47
C LYS A 269 -27.75 -9.84 49.77
N SER A 270 -26.49 -9.76 49.32
CA SER A 270 -25.93 -8.50 48.82
C SER A 270 -24.69 -8.70 47.96
N LEU A 271 -24.42 -7.77 47.06
CA LEU A 271 -23.14 -7.63 46.36
C LEU A 271 -22.52 -6.29 46.78
N LYS A 272 -21.37 -6.33 47.47
CA LYS A 272 -20.74 -5.12 48.03
C LYS A 272 -19.38 -4.87 47.45
N ASN A 273 -19.09 -3.62 47.11
CA ASN A 273 -17.75 -3.19 46.77
C ASN A 273 -16.85 -3.13 48.03
N LYS A 274 -15.55 -2.95 47.83
CA LYS A 274 -14.55 -2.87 48.91
C LYS A 274 -14.78 -1.72 49.91
N GLU A 275 -15.44 -0.64 49.49
CA GLU A 275 -15.78 0.52 50.32
C GLU A 275 -17.06 0.30 51.14
N GLY A 276 -17.75 -0.84 50.94
CA GLY A 276 -19.01 -1.19 51.58
C GLY A 276 -20.26 -0.68 50.85
N GLY A 277 -20.10 -0.02 49.71
CA GLY A 277 -21.19 0.35 48.81
C GLY A 277 -21.84 -0.89 48.22
N GLU A 278 -23.17 -0.92 48.18
CA GLU A 278 -23.97 -2.07 47.79
C GLU A 278 -24.55 -1.86 46.39
N VAL A 279 -24.39 -2.86 45.52
CA VAL A 279 -25.01 -2.87 44.19
C VAL A 279 -26.47 -3.24 44.36
N LYS A 280 -27.36 -2.52 43.68
CA LYS A 280 -28.80 -2.81 43.71
C LYS A 280 -29.05 -4.23 43.19
N MET A 281 -29.80 -5.00 43.98
CA MET A 281 -30.37 -6.27 43.55
C MET A 281 -31.75 -5.95 42.95
N GLU A 282 -31.86 -6.05 41.63
CA GLU A 282 -33.11 -5.73 40.93
C GLU A 282 -34.17 -6.79 41.15
N ASN A 283 -33.73 -8.04 41.16
CA ASN A 283 -34.60 -9.19 41.37
C ASN A 283 -33.83 -10.30 42.08
N CYS A 284 -34.56 -11.08 42.88
CA CYS A 284 -34.11 -12.34 43.43
C CYS A 284 -35.30 -13.29 43.51
N TYR A 285 -35.28 -14.33 42.68
CA TYR A 285 -36.33 -15.32 42.62
C TYR A 285 -35.83 -16.65 43.21
N SER A 286 -36.57 -17.18 44.18
CA SER A 286 -36.31 -18.52 44.73
C SER A 286 -36.89 -19.57 43.79
N VAL A 287 -36.03 -20.45 43.27
CA VAL A 287 -36.44 -21.55 42.39
C VAL A 287 -36.55 -22.84 43.20
N SER A 288 -37.59 -23.63 42.94
CA SER A 288 -37.72 -24.96 43.54
C SER A 288 -38.55 -25.90 42.68
N CYS A 289 -38.61 -27.17 43.06
CA CYS A 289 -39.64 -28.05 42.50
C CYS A 289 -41.06 -27.51 42.79
N SER A 290 -42.06 -27.94 42.01
CA SER A 290 -43.46 -27.50 42.11
C SER A 290 -44.03 -27.45 43.55
N SER A 291 -44.91 -26.49 43.80
CA SER A 291 -45.70 -26.39 45.04
C SER A 291 -46.76 -27.48 45.17
N THR A 292 -47.15 -28.11 44.05
CA THR A 292 -48.23 -29.09 44.00
C THR A 292 -47.70 -30.53 44.13
N ASP A 293 -48.63 -31.48 44.20
CA ASP A 293 -48.32 -32.91 44.13
C ASP A 293 -48.14 -33.40 42.67
N GLY A 294 -48.09 -32.49 41.69
CA GLY A 294 -47.80 -32.75 40.29
C GLY A 294 -49.02 -33.11 39.45
N ALA A 295 -49.72 -34.18 39.79
CA ALA A 295 -50.81 -34.69 38.95
C ALA A 295 -51.96 -35.41 39.67
N GLY A 296 -53.08 -35.53 38.96
CA GLY A 296 -54.25 -36.32 39.37
C GLY A 296 -54.05 -37.81 39.14
N GLN A 297 -54.84 -38.63 39.85
CA GLN A 297 -54.76 -40.09 39.74
C GLN A 297 -55.42 -40.59 38.46
N THR A 298 -54.71 -41.42 37.70
CA THR A 298 -55.16 -42.06 36.46
C THR A 298 -54.73 -43.52 36.43
N SER A 299 -54.99 -44.23 35.31
CA SER A 299 -54.42 -45.57 35.11
C SER A 299 -52.88 -45.58 35.03
N TYR A 300 -52.28 -44.44 34.72
CA TYR A 300 -50.82 -44.26 34.67
C TYR A 300 -50.26 -43.74 36.01
N VAL A 301 -51.02 -42.89 36.70
CA VAL A 301 -50.66 -42.29 37.99
C VAL A 301 -51.50 -42.91 39.10
N THR A 302 -51.00 -44.01 39.67
CA THR A 302 -51.75 -44.85 40.62
C THR A 302 -51.66 -44.39 42.08
N GLN A 303 -50.77 -43.43 42.37
CA GLN A 303 -50.56 -42.86 43.70
C GLN A 303 -50.09 -41.42 43.58
N VAL A 304 -50.07 -40.70 44.71
CA VAL A 304 -49.53 -39.33 44.77
C VAL A 304 -48.06 -39.34 44.30
N PRO A 305 -47.69 -38.55 43.27
CA PRO A 305 -46.33 -38.50 42.76
C PRO A 305 -45.33 -38.06 43.84
N THR A 306 -44.11 -38.60 43.78
CA THR A 306 -43.01 -38.15 44.64
C THR A 306 -42.29 -37.00 43.95
N LYS A 307 -42.07 -35.90 44.68
CA LYS A 307 -41.34 -34.74 44.17
C LYS A 307 -39.90 -34.69 44.67
N ASP A 308 -39.02 -34.17 43.84
CA ASP A 308 -37.62 -33.96 44.17
C ASP A 308 -37.41 -32.70 45.02
N THR A 309 -37.61 -32.82 46.33
CA THR A 309 -37.45 -31.70 47.27
C THR A 309 -35.99 -31.23 47.45
N SER A 310 -35.02 -31.91 46.85
CA SER A 310 -33.60 -31.52 46.90
C SER A 310 -33.28 -30.37 45.93
N LEU A 311 -34.08 -30.20 44.88
CA LEU A 311 -33.90 -29.14 43.89
C LEU A 311 -34.46 -27.81 44.40
N LYS A 312 -33.55 -27.00 44.94
CA LYS A 312 -33.80 -25.66 45.46
C LYS A 312 -32.65 -24.73 45.14
N GLY A 313 -32.95 -23.46 44.95
CA GLY A 313 -31.95 -22.43 44.71
C GLY A 313 -32.55 -21.04 44.64
N ALA A 314 -31.74 -20.09 44.19
CA ALA A 314 -32.16 -18.74 43.88
C ALA A 314 -31.38 -18.20 42.68
N VAL A 315 -32.05 -17.37 41.90
CA VAL A 315 -31.45 -16.57 40.83
C VAL A 315 -31.60 -15.10 41.20
N ALA A 316 -30.48 -14.41 41.37
CA ALA A 316 -30.46 -12.97 41.65
C ALA A 316 -29.82 -12.19 40.52
N VAL A 317 -30.40 -11.04 40.19
CA VAL A 317 -29.87 -10.10 39.20
C VAL A 317 -29.44 -8.83 39.94
N PHE A 318 -28.14 -8.56 39.91
CA PHE A 318 -27.57 -7.31 40.35
C PHE A 318 -27.35 -6.41 39.14
N ALA A 319 -27.98 -5.25 39.17
CA ALA A 319 -27.82 -4.21 38.16
C ALA A 319 -28.23 -2.89 38.80
N ASP A 320 -27.60 -1.81 38.38
CA ASP A 320 -28.02 -0.47 38.78
C ASP A 320 -28.57 0.26 37.54
N PRO A 321 -29.89 0.48 37.46
CA PRO A 321 -30.51 1.11 36.30
C PRO A 321 -30.17 2.61 36.20
N SER A 322 -29.53 3.18 37.23
CA SER A 322 -29.02 4.55 37.23
C SER A 322 -27.51 4.65 36.95
N SER A 323 -26.76 3.56 37.07
CA SER A 323 -25.31 3.52 36.81
C SER A 323 -24.77 2.10 36.62
N SER A 324 -23.70 1.92 35.85
CA SER A 324 -23.08 0.58 35.68
C SER A 324 -22.41 0.10 36.96
N ILE A 325 -22.27 -1.22 37.12
CA ILE A 325 -21.41 -1.80 38.15
C ILE A 325 -19.96 -1.47 37.77
N VAL A 326 -19.37 -0.51 38.47
CA VAL A 326 -18.02 0.01 38.16
C VAL A 326 -16.93 -1.02 38.39
N GLU A 327 -15.78 -0.82 37.77
CA GLU A 327 -14.57 -1.65 37.98
C GLU A 327 -14.18 -1.71 39.47
N GLY A 328 -13.69 -2.87 39.91
CA GLY A 328 -13.25 -3.04 41.30
C GLY A 328 -13.38 -4.45 41.87
N GLU A 329 -13.14 -4.55 43.18
CA GLU A 329 -13.32 -5.79 43.93
C GLU A 329 -14.69 -5.80 44.62
N TYR A 330 -15.47 -6.86 44.37
CA TYR A 330 -16.80 -7.05 44.95
C TYR A 330 -16.88 -8.36 45.72
N THR A 331 -17.60 -8.34 46.84
CA THR A 331 -17.87 -9.52 47.66
C THR A 331 -19.34 -9.87 47.56
N LEU A 332 -19.63 -11.09 47.10
CA LEU A 332 -20.98 -11.65 47.08
C LEU A 332 -21.26 -12.29 48.44
N ASN A 333 -22.30 -11.80 49.12
CA ASN A 333 -22.77 -12.35 50.39
C ASN A 333 -23.91 -13.34 50.12
N ILE A 334 -23.63 -14.62 50.34
CA ILE A 334 -24.55 -15.71 50.10
C ILE A 334 -24.40 -16.79 51.18
N GLU A 335 -25.53 -17.31 51.66
CA GLU A 335 -25.59 -18.37 52.66
C GLU A 335 -26.35 -19.59 52.10
N GLY A 336 -26.05 -20.79 52.62
CA GLY A 336 -26.79 -22.01 52.33
C GLY A 336 -26.70 -22.55 50.90
N ALA A 337 -25.76 -22.05 50.09
CA ALA A 337 -25.50 -22.52 48.73
C ALA A 337 -24.44 -23.63 48.69
N ASP A 338 -24.76 -24.71 48.01
CA ASP A 338 -23.88 -25.84 47.69
C ASP A 338 -23.10 -25.57 46.38
N SER A 339 -23.71 -24.85 45.44
CA SER A 339 -23.12 -24.46 44.16
C SER A 339 -23.48 -23.02 43.80
N ILE A 340 -22.54 -22.29 43.19
CA ILE A 340 -22.72 -20.90 42.77
C ILE A 340 -22.11 -20.71 41.39
N GLN A 341 -22.93 -20.24 40.45
CA GLN A 341 -22.53 -19.77 39.13
C GLN A 341 -22.78 -18.27 39.05
N VAL A 342 -21.80 -17.54 38.53
CA VAL A 342 -21.88 -16.09 38.38
C VAL A 342 -21.75 -15.79 36.91
N TYR A 343 -22.71 -15.06 36.36
CA TYR A 343 -22.73 -14.58 34.99
C TYR A 343 -22.65 -13.07 34.94
N TYR A 344 -22.17 -12.53 33.83
CA TYR A 344 -22.04 -11.09 33.67
C TYR A 344 -22.31 -10.64 32.24
N GLU A 345 -22.69 -9.37 32.13
CA GLU A 345 -22.82 -8.63 30.89
C GLU A 345 -21.93 -7.38 30.98
N PRO A 346 -20.89 -7.24 30.15
CA PRO A 346 -20.04 -6.05 30.12
C PRO A 346 -20.82 -4.81 29.68
N ASN A 347 -20.50 -3.65 30.27
CA ASN A 347 -21.02 -2.35 29.83
C ASN A 347 -19.94 -1.59 29.04
N VAL A 348 -19.70 -2.03 27.80
CA VAL A 348 -18.67 -1.49 26.92
C VAL A 348 -19.27 -1.14 25.56
N GLU A 349 -18.62 -0.22 24.85
CA GLU A 349 -18.93 0.12 23.46
C GLU A 349 -17.78 -0.34 22.56
N PHE A 350 -18.08 -0.96 21.41
CA PHE A 350 -17.04 -1.20 20.41
C PHE A 350 -16.84 0.05 19.54
N GLY A 351 -15.59 0.45 19.33
CA GLY A 351 -15.29 1.67 18.59
C GLY A 351 -14.04 1.60 17.73
N ALA A 352 -14.02 2.48 16.73
CA ALA A 352 -12.89 2.72 15.84
C ALA A 352 -12.50 4.21 15.88
N GLU A 353 -11.21 4.48 16.10
CA GLU A 353 -10.63 5.82 16.10
C GLU A 353 -9.49 5.94 15.11
N LEU A 354 -9.44 7.08 14.42
CA LEU A 354 -8.31 7.45 13.57
C LEU A 354 -7.30 8.27 14.38
N LEU A 355 -6.02 7.92 14.27
CA LEU A 355 -4.90 8.53 14.98
C LEU A 355 -3.88 9.09 13.99
N LYS A 356 -3.32 10.27 14.28
CA LYS A 356 -2.19 10.87 13.57
C LYS A 356 -1.10 11.22 14.59
N GLY A 357 0.10 10.65 14.43
CA GLY A 357 1.20 10.85 15.39
C GLY A 357 0.85 10.43 16.83
N GLY A 358 0.00 9.41 16.99
CA GLY A 358 -0.46 8.90 18.29
C GLY A 358 -1.57 9.74 18.97
N LYS A 359 -2.08 10.79 18.32
CA LYS A 359 -3.21 11.58 18.81
C LYS A 359 -4.47 11.31 18.00
N LYS A 360 -5.63 11.31 18.67
CA LYS A 360 -6.95 11.23 18.05
C LYS A 360 -7.14 12.35 17.05
N VAL A 361 -7.64 12.00 15.87
CA VAL A 361 -8.07 12.95 14.85
C VAL A 361 -9.48 13.43 15.23
N ASP A 362 -9.61 14.73 15.48
CA ASP A 362 -10.88 15.37 15.78
C ASP A 362 -11.48 15.96 14.49
N GLY A 363 -12.76 15.70 14.25
CA GLY A 363 -13.52 16.21 13.10
C GLY A 363 -13.64 15.22 11.93
N ASP A 364 -14.47 15.60 10.95
CA ASP A 364 -14.89 14.72 9.85
C ASP A 364 -14.11 14.97 8.55
N THR A 365 -13.09 15.84 8.60
CA THR A 365 -12.24 16.18 7.44
C THR A 365 -10.78 16.00 7.82
N ILE A 366 -10.05 15.22 7.02
CA ILE A 366 -8.68 14.79 7.27
C ILE A 366 -7.79 15.04 6.06
N GLU A 367 -6.49 14.89 6.23
CA GLU A 367 -5.49 15.07 5.17
C GLU A 367 -5.13 13.71 4.58
N GLY A 368 -4.69 13.67 3.31
CA GLY A 368 -4.04 12.48 2.79
C GLY A 368 -2.72 12.19 3.52
N GLY A 369 -2.32 10.92 3.57
CA GLY A 369 -1.06 10.49 4.19
C GLY A 369 -1.22 9.30 5.15
N SER A 370 -0.23 9.11 6.02
CA SER A 370 -0.16 7.94 6.91
C SER A 370 -0.90 8.19 8.23
N TYR A 371 -1.79 7.25 8.60
CA TYR A 371 -2.56 7.27 9.84
C TYR A 371 -2.50 5.91 10.52
N GLN A 372 -2.95 5.88 11.78
CA GLN A 372 -3.21 4.65 12.52
C GLN A 372 -4.70 4.54 12.78
N VAL A 373 -5.29 3.38 12.50
CA VAL A 373 -6.64 3.06 12.94
C VAL A 373 -6.54 2.23 14.20
N LYS A 374 -7.15 2.71 15.27
CA LYS A 374 -7.26 2.01 16.54
C LYS A 374 -8.69 1.47 16.70
N VAL A 375 -8.81 0.17 16.87
CA VAL A 375 -10.09 -0.51 17.10
C VAL A 375 -10.07 -1.22 18.44
N GLY A 376 -11.21 -1.33 19.12
CA GLY A 376 -11.28 -1.97 20.43
C GLY A 376 -12.49 -1.54 21.25
N PHE A 377 -12.54 -2.00 22.49
CA PHE A 377 -13.63 -1.67 23.41
C PHE A 377 -13.34 -0.37 24.17
N ILE A 378 -14.36 0.46 24.29
CA ILE A 378 -14.37 1.73 25.00
C ILE A 378 -15.18 1.52 26.28
N ASP A 379 -14.59 1.87 27.41
CA ASP A 379 -15.30 1.99 28.67
C ASP A 379 -16.25 3.19 28.59
N LEU A 380 -17.55 2.93 28.68
CA LEU A 380 -18.61 3.94 28.60
C LEU A 380 -18.57 4.98 29.72
N LEU A 381 -17.97 4.66 30.87
CA LEU A 381 -17.84 5.59 31.99
C LEU A 381 -16.66 6.56 31.79
N SER A 382 -15.49 6.05 31.37
CA SER A 382 -14.29 6.87 31.18
C SER A 382 -14.13 7.45 29.78
N GLY A 383 -14.84 6.90 28.79
CA GLY A 383 -14.70 7.24 27.37
C GLY A 383 -13.36 6.81 26.76
N LYS A 384 -12.67 5.86 27.39
CA LYS A 384 -11.32 5.44 26.98
C LYS A 384 -11.31 3.99 26.53
N PHE A 385 -10.42 3.70 25.58
CA PHE A 385 -10.14 2.33 25.19
C PHE A 385 -9.58 1.49 26.33
N ILE A 386 -10.15 0.29 26.47
CA ILE A 386 -9.75 -0.74 27.41
C ILE A 386 -8.51 -1.44 26.87
N LYS A 387 -7.46 -1.49 27.69
CA LYS A 387 -6.14 -2.01 27.28
C LYS A 387 -6.05 -3.52 27.35
N ASP A 388 -6.60 -4.09 28.42
CA ASP A 388 -6.63 -5.53 28.69
C ASP A 388 -7.85 -5.84 29.56
N SER A 389 -8.51 -6.97 29.33
CA SER A 389 -9.59 -7.47 30.18
C SER A 389 -9.80 -8.96 29.93
N LYS A 390 -9.94 -9.73 31.01
CA LYS A 390 -10.34 -11.15 30.92
C LYS A 390 -11.84 -11.31 30.74
N LEU A 391 -12.61 -10.31 31.15
CA LEU A 391 -14.08 -10.28 31.05
C LEU A 391 -14.57 -9.88 29.66
N LEU A 392 -13.68 -9.61 28.70
CA LEU A 392 -14.02 -9.46 27.27
C LEU A 392 -13.57 -10.66 26.42
N GLY A 393 -13.06 -11.71 27.05
CA GLY A 393 -12.63 -12.93 26.38
C GLY A 393 -11.47 -12.70 25.42
N LYS A 394 -11.53 -13.32 24.24
CA LYS A 394 -10.54 -13.18 23.17
C LYS A 394 -11.22 -12.61 21.93
N PRO A 395 -11.33 -11.28 21.83
CA PRO A 395 -12.02 -10.67 20.71
C PRO A 395 -11.27 -10.89 19.39
N GLU A 396 -12.04 -11.21 18.35
CA GLU A 396 -11.62 -11.36 16.97
C GLU A 396 -12.16 -10.19 16.16
N TYR A 397 -11.29 -9.50 15.44
CA TYR A 397 -11.65 -8.24 14.78
C TYR A 397 -11.46 -8.35 13.27
N THR A 398 -12.35 -7.71 12.54
CA THR A 398 -12.23 -7.47 11.10
C THR A 398 -12.24 -5.96 10.88
N LEU A 399 -11.22 -5.41 10.23
CA LEU A 399 -11.19 -4.02 9.82
C LEU A 399 -11.24 -3.93 8.30
N THR A 400 -12.15 -3.12 7.79
CA THR A 400 -12.27 -2.76 6.39
C THR A 400 -12.00 -1.27 6.24
N VAL A 401 -11.10 -0.91 5.31
CA VAL A 401 -10.81 0.48 4.95
C VAL A 401 -11.07 0.65 3.47
N ASN A 402 -11.96 1.57 3.09
CA ASN A 402 -12.38 1.81 1.71
C ASN A 402 -12.79 0.50 0.96
N GLY A 403 -13.45 -0.42 1.67
CA GLY A 403 -13.89 -1.71 1.12
C GLY A 403 -12.80 -2.79 1.01
N GLN A 404 -11.56 -2.51 1.44
CA GLN A 404 -10.49 -3.51 1.52
C GLN A 404 -10.30 -3.98 2.95
N GLU A 405 -10.22 -5.29 3.16
CA GLU A 405 -9.93 -5.87 4.48
C GLU A 405 -8.45 -5.68 4.85
N TYR A 406 -8.20 -5.18 6.05
CA TYR A 406 -6.88 -4.98 6.62
C TYR A 406 -6.63 -6.01 7.70
N GLY A 407 -5.51 -6.73 7.56
CA GLY A 407 -5.03 -7.62 8.61
C GLY A 407 -4.67 -6.81 9.86
N LEU A 408 -5.39 -7.02 10.94
CA LEU A 408 -5.05 -6.45 12.24
C LEU A 408 -3.88 -7.26 12.83
N GLY A 409 -2.77 -6.57 13.09
CA GLY A 409 -1.50 -7.17 13.46
C GLY A 409 -1.59 -7.96 14.76
N GLY A 410 -1.40 -9.28 14.66
CA GLY A 410 -1.56 -10.22 15.76
C GLY A 410 -0.74 -9.93 17.02
N ASN A 411 -1.45 -9.73 18.12
CA ASN A 411 -1.36 -10.52 19.34
C ASN A 411 -2.66 -10.21 20.11
N GLY A 412 -3.59 -11.17 20.13
CA GLY A 412 -4.95 -10.99 20.66
C GLY A 412 -4.99 -10.14 21.93
N GLY A 413 -5.66 -9.00 21.82
CA GLY A 413 -5.85 -8.01 22.88
C GLY A 413 -7.11 -7.21 22.58
N VAL A 414 -7.73 -6.65 23.62
CA VAL A 414 -9.01 -5.90 23.55
C VAL A 414 -8.94 -4.56 22.80
N THR A 415 -7.74 -4.18 22.34
CA THR A 415 -7.50 -3.05 21.45
C THR A 415 -6.42 -3.42 20.45
N GLN A 416 -6.63 -3.09 19.18
CA GLN A 416 -5.65 -3.25 18.10
C GLN A 416 -5.39 -1.93 17.39
N THR A 417 -4.25 -1.84 16.71
CA THR A 417 -3.87 -0.67 15.92
C THR A 417 -3.19 -1.11 14.64
N VAL A 418 -3.56 -0.47 13.53
CA VAL A 418 -2.98 -0.75 12.21
C VAL A 418 -2.64 0.54 11.49
N ASP A 419 -1.47 0.58 10.86
CA ASP A 419 -1.08 1.70 10.01
C ASP A 419 -1.79 1.61 8.66
N ILE A 420 -2.38 2.71 8.21
CA ILE A 420 -3.05 2.84 6.93
C ILE A 420 -2.49 4.02 6.14
N GLN A 421 -2.57 3.94 4.82
CA GLN A 421 -2.38 5.11 3.94
C GLN A 421 -3.75 5.60 3.50
N VAL A 422 -3.96 6.91 3.63
CA VAL A 422 -5.17 7.60 3.21
C VAL A 422 -4.86 8.31 1.91
N ASP A 423 -5.48 7.85 0.83
CA ASP A 423 -5.50 8.47 -0.49
C ASP A 423 -6.94 8.60 -1.02
N GLY A 424 -7.14 9.48 -2.01
CA GLY A 424 -8.46 9.74 -2.58
C GLY A 424 -9.24 10.88 -1.89
N ASP A 425 -10.55 10.91 -2.14
CA ASP A 425 -11.46 11.97 -1.69
C ASP A 425 -12.15 11.66 -0.33
N GLU A 426 -12.15 10.39 0.07
CA GLU A 426 -12.85 9.90 1.27
C GLU A 426 -12.11 8.71 1.90
N LEU A 427 -12.20 8.62 3.22
CA LEU A 427 -11.78 7.48 4.02
C LEU A 427 -13.01 6.90 4.74
N GLN A 428 -13.37 5.67 4.40
CA GLN A 428 -14.39 4.88 5.07
C GLN A 428 -13.71 3.80 5.91
N LEU A 429 -13.99 3.81 7.20
CA LEU A 429 -13.57 2.80 8.15
C LEU A 429 -14.81 2.01 8.58
N SER A 430 -14.70 0.69 8.52
CA SER A 430 -15.72 -0.23 9.01
C SER A 430 -14.99 -1.31 9.80
N ALA A 431 -15.40 -1.53 11.04
CA ALA A 431 -14.81 -2.53 11.91
C ALA A 431 -15.91 -3.41 12.50
N ASP A 432 -15.65 -4.71 12.54
CA ASP A 432 -16.48 -5.71 13.20
C ASP A 432 -15.67 -6.40 14.28
N VAL A 433 -16.34 -6.84 15.35
CA VAL A 433 -15.74 -7.67 16.39
C VAL A 433 -16.66 -8.84 16.74
N VAL A 434 -16.08 -10.02 16.93
CA VAL A 434 -16.71 -11.17 17.58
C VAL A 434 -15.98 -11.42 18.89
N TYR A 435 -16.69 -11.45 20.02
CA TYR A 435 -16.08 -11.61 21.34
C TYR A 435 -16.98 -12.40 22.29
N LEU A 436 -16.39 -12.88 23.40
CA LEU A 436 -17.12 -13.64 24.41
C LEU A 436 -17.88 -14.84 23.79
N ASN A 437 -19.10 -15.16 24.25
CA ASN A 437 -19.96 -16.18 23.65
C ASN A 437 -20.69 -15.65 22.40
N ASP A 438 -19.92 -15.38 21.34
CA ASP A 438 -20.38 -14.94 20.01
C ASP A 438 -21.11 -13.59 19.98
N TYR A 439 -20.69 -12.64 20.81
CA TYR A 439 -21.19 -11.27 20.75
C TYR A 439 -20.58 -10.59 19.55
N MET A 440 -21.43 -10.04 18.69
CA MET A 440 -21.02 -9.22 17.56
C MET A 440 -21.28 -7.75 17.84
N ASP A 441 -20.34 -6.91 17.43
CA ASP A 441 -20.51 -5.45 17.44
C ASP A 441 -19.82 -4.82 16.23
N HIS A 442 -20.25 -3.61 15.88
CA HIS A 442 -19.85 -2.93 14.66
C HIS A 442 -19.59 -1.44 14.88
N ALA A 443 -18.54 -0.92 14.26
CA ALA A 443 -18.22 0.50 14.26
C ALA A 443 -17.90 0.99 12.85
N GLU A 444 -18.59 2.04 12.41
CA GLU A 444 -18.36 2.68 11.11
C GLU A 444 -18.00 4.15 11.29
N LYS A 445 -17.07 4.64 10.48
CA LYS A 445 -16.72 6.06 10.45
C LYS A 445 -16.22 6.51 9.10
N THR A 446 -16.70 7.68 8.66
CA THR A 446 -16.35 8.28 7.39
C THR A 446 -15.68 9.63 7.58
N TYR A 447 -14.61 9.88 6.83
CA TYR A 447 -13.88 11.15 6.80
C TYR A 447 -13.74 11.64 5.36
N LYS A 448 -13.93 12.94 5.15
CA LYS A 448 -13.58 13.61 3.89
C LYS A 448 -12.09 13.89 3.83
N VAL A 449 -11.44 13.58 2.72
CA VAL A 449 -10.00 13.82 2.55
C VAL A 449 -9.80 15.13 1.78
N CYS A 450 -9.04 16.07 2.33
CA CYS A 450 -8.72 17.34 1.68
C CYS A 450 -7.75 17.12 0.50
N THR A 451 -8.12 17.61 -0.68
CA THR A 451 -7.32 17.52 -1.92
C THR A 451 -6.89 18.91 -2.43
N LEU A 452 -5.65 18.97 -2.95
CA LEU A 452 -5.11 20.11 -3.69
C LEU A 452 -5.08 19.74 -5.18
N ASP A 453 -5.92 20.40 -5.96
CA ASP A 453 -5.97 20.26 -7.41
C ASP A 453 -5.13 21.35 -8.09
N MET A 454 -4.59 21.03 -9.26
CA MET A 454 -3.81 21.95 -10.06
C MET A 454 -4.15 21.84 -11.55
N GLU A 455 -4.17 22.99 -12.22
CA GLU A 455 -4.27 23.13 -13.67
C GLU A 455 -3.09 23.97 -14.17
N VAL A 456 -2.30 23.40 -15.10
CA VAL A 456 -1.17 24.08 -15.74
C VAL A 456 -1.44 24.25 -17.24
N GLN A 457 -1.40 25.49 -17.72
CA GLN A 457 -1.51 25.85 -19.13
C GLN A 457 -0.16 26.32 -19.65
N ALA A 458 0.43 25.58 -20.60
CA ALA A 458 1.74 25.88 -21.17
C ALA A 458 1.66 26.23 -22.67
N PRO A 459 2.51 27.14 -23.16
CA PRO A 459 2.63 27.41 -24.59
C PRO A 459 3.22 26.18 -25.31
N LYS A 460 2.70 25.88 -26.50
CA LYS A 460 3.16 24.70 -27.27
C LYS A 460 4.61 24.83 -27.72
N SER A 461 5.05 26.04 -28.07
CA SER A 461 6.41 26.29 -28.52
C SER A 461 6.86 27.71 -28.25
N VAL A 462 8.13 27.87 -27.90
CA VAL A 462 8.79 29.14 -27.61
C VAL A 462 10.07 29.23 -28.45
N ALA A 463 10.32 30.39 -29.07
CA ALA A 463 11.57 30.64 -29.79
C ALA A 463 12.70 30.98 -28.80
N LEU A 464 13.89 30.38 -28.96
CA LEU A 464 15.00 30.60 -28.03
C LEU A 464 15.41 32.08 -27.97
N LYS A 465 15.36 32.84 -29.07
CA LYS A 465 15.66 34.29 -29.06
C LYS A 465 14.65 35.16 -28.33
N GLU A 466 13.43 34.68 -28.14
CA GLU A 466 12.35 35.41 -27.49
C GLU A 466 12.03 34.83 -26.11
N ILE A 467 12.89 33.95 -25.58
CA ILE A 467 12.59 33.16 -24.38
C ILE A 467 12.26 34.07 -23.18
N ASP A 468 13.00 35.17 -23.01
CA ASP A 468 12.81 36.11 -21.90
C ASP A 468 11.49 36.90 -21.97
N HIS A 469 10.83 36.90 -23.13
CA HIS A 469 9.56 37.58 -23.45
C HIS A 469 8.47 36.62 -23.90
N ALA A 470 8.65 35.31 -23.66
CA ALA A 470 7.71 34.29 -24.06
C ALA A 470 6.37 34.40 -23.31
N GLU A 471 5.32 33.82 -23.89
CA GLU A 471 4.06 33.63 -23.17
C GLU A 471 4.31 32.77 -21.91
N PRO A 472 3.89 33.23 -20.72
CA PRO A 472 4.15 32.51 -19.48
C PRO A 472 3.30 31.23 -19.37
N LEU A 473 3.81 30.26 -18.61
CA LEU A 473 2.99 29.18 -18.08
C LEU A 473 2.02 29.76 -17.06
N LYS A 474 0.73 29.40 -17.15
CA LYS A 474 -0.28 29.78 -16.16
C LYS A 474 -0.58 28.59 -15.28
N ILE A 475 -0.50 28.79 -13.97
CA ILE A 475 -0.68 27.74 -12.96
C ILE A 475 -1.84 28.16 -12.07
N THR A 476 -2.84 27.30 -11.90
CA THR A 476 -3.99 27.54 -11.01
C THR A 476 -4.12 26.38 -10.04
N ALA A 477 -4.13 26.67 -8.73
CA ALA A 477 -4.39 25.67 -7.70
C ALA A 477 -5.82 25.80 -7.15
N LYS A 478 -6.40 24.72 -6.63
CA LYS A 478 -7.71 24.71 -5.97
C LYS A 478 -7.69 23.78 -4.76
N LYS A 479 -8.27 24.21 -3.64
CA LYS A 479 -8.55 23.36 -2.47
C LYS A 479 -9.99 22.84 -2.60
N ASN A 480 -10.16 21.52 -2.69
CA ASN A 480 -11.47 20.86 -2.81
C ASN A 480 -12.36 21.53 -3.90
N GLY A 481 -11.80 21.77 -5.09
CA GLY A 481 -12.49 22.41 -6.21
C GLY A 481 -12.73 23.93 -6.11
N LYS A 482 -12.37 24.60 -5.00
CA LYS A 482 -12.47 26.06 -4.84
C LYS A 482 -11.11 26.76 -4.90
N PRO A 483 -11.01 28.01 -5.35
CA PRO A 483 -9.76 28.78 -5.28
C PRO A 483 -9.21 28.83 -3.85
N LEU A 484 -7.88 28.85 -3.71
CA LEU A 484 -7.23 29.07 -2.42
C LEU A 484 -7.66 30.40 -1.80
N THR A 485 -7.64 30.48 -0.48
CA THR A 485 -7.79 31.76 0.21
C THR A 485 -6.55 32.63 -0.01
N LYS A 486 -6.67 33.93 0.26
CA LYS A 486 -5.54 34.86 0.11
C LYS A 486 -4.36 34.46 0.98
N GLU A 487 -4.59 34.03 2.22
CA GLU A 487 -3.53 33.60 3.14
C GLU A 487 -2.81 32.35 2.65
N GLN A 488 -3.55 31.32 2.23
CA GLN A 488 -2.99 30.09 1.65
C GLN A 488 -2.19 30.37 0.37
N TRP A 489 -2.70 31.24 -0.49
CA TRP A 489 -2.02 31.66 -1.72
C TRP A 489 -0.74 32.45 -1.43
N GLU A 490 -0.75 33.28 -0.38
CA GLU A 490 0.43 34.06 0.01
C GLU A 490 1.57 33.16 0.53
N ASN A 491 1.22 32.11 1.28
CA ASN A 491 2.17 31.16 1.86
C ASN A 491 2.54 29.98 0.93
N ALA A 492 1.92 29.90 -0.24
CA ALA A 492 2.17 28.83 -1.20
C ALA A 492 3.50 29.02 -1.95
N THR A 493 4.24 27.94 -2.11
CA THR A 493 5.48 27.82 -2.86
C THR A 493 5.26 27.11 -4.19
N VAL A 494 5.92 27.59 -5.24
CA VAL A 494 5.84 27.00 -6.59
C VAL A 494 7.25 26.74 -7.09
N GLU A 495 7.52 25.50 -7.48
CA GLU A 495 8.81 25.05 -8.00
C GLU A 495 8.63 24.44 -9.39
N LEU A 496 9.63 24.61 -10.27
CA LEU A 496 9.62 24.06 -11.62
C LEU A 496 10.87 23.25 -11.88
N GLY A 497 10.69 22.01 -12.34
CA GLY A 497 11.75 21.14 -12.84
C GLY A 497 11.61 20.90 -14.34
N THR A 498 12.72 20.92 -15.08
CA THR A 498 12.73 20.70 -16.53
C THR A 498 13.65 19.58 -16.97
N VAL A 499 13.10 18.64 -17.73
CA VAL A 499 13.83 17.51 -18.32
C VAL A 499 13.56 17.38 -19.81
N ASN A 500 14.47 16.73 -20.54
CA ASN A 500 14.27 16.39 -21.95
C ASN A 500 13.42 15.11 -22.11
N GLU A 501 13.16 14.68 -23.35
CA GLU A 501 12.40 13.44 -23.64
C GLU A 501 13.06 12.16 -23.09
N GLN A 502 14.35 12.21 -22.78
CA GLN A 502 15.15 11.10 -22.25
C GLN A 502 15.22 11.11 -20.72
N GLY A 503 14.68 12.15 -20.05
CA GLY A 503 14.71 12.32 -18.60
C GLY A 503 15.98 13.00 -18.07
N ASP A 504 16.87 13.49 -18.92
CA ASP A 504 18.05 14.25 -18.49
C ASP A 504 17.68 15.70 -18.17
N THR A 505 18.48 16.35 -17.31
CA THR A 505 18.29 17.76 -16.94
C THR A 505 18.31 18.63 -18.20
N PHE A 506 17.24 19.42 -18.42
CA PHE A 506 17.14 20.36 -19.52
C PHE A 506 17.56 21.75 -19.04
N ALA A 507 18.62 22.32 -19.62
CA ALA A 507 19.19 23.60 -19.20
C ALA A 507 18.26 24.77 -19.53
N LEU A 508 17.42 25.15 -18.57
CA LEU A 508 16.47 26.26 -18.65
C LEU A 508 16.21 26.83 -17.24
N ASP A 509 16.17 28.16 -17.09
CA ASP A 509 15.82 28.81 -15.83
C ASP A 509 14.38 29.36 -15.89
N TRP A 510 13.79 29.65 -14.73
CA TRP A 510 12.41 30.12 -14.60
C TRP A 510 12.31 31.34 -13.69
N ASP A 511 11.51 32.32 -14.10
CA ASP A 511 11.07 33.44 -13.26
C ASP A 511 9.60 33.23 -12.88
N ILE A 512 9.36 32.97 -11.60
CA ILE A 512 8.05 32.59 -11.06
C ILE A 512 7.46 33.78 -10.30
N GLN A 513 6.24 34.17 -10.66
CA GLN A 513 5.55 35.30 -10.06
C GLN A 513 4.11 34.93 -9.73
N LYS A 514 3.54 35.57 -8.70
CA LYS A 514 2.10 35.45 -8.40
C LYS A 514 1.28 36.10 -9.52
N GLY A 515 0.18 35.46 -9.91
CA GLY A 515 -0.73 35.96 -10.92
C GLY A 515 -1.61 37.12 -10.43
N SER A 516 -2.45 37.67 -11.30
CA SER A 516 -3.35 38.78 -10.98
C SER A 516 -4.56 38.38 -10.15
N GLU A 517 -4.91 37.09 -10.15
CA GLU A 517 -6.02 36.52 -9.39
C GLU A 517 -5.49 35.60 -8.27
N VAL A 518 -6.17 35.58 -7.12
CA VAL A 518 -5.83 34.69 -6.03
C VAL A 518 -5.86 33.24 -6.52
N SER A 519 -4.91 32.42 -6.05
CA SER A 519 -4.75 31.01 -6.45
C SER A 519 -4.08 30.79 -7.80
N THR A 520 -3.47 31.83 -8.39
CA THR A 520 -2.79 31.75 -9.69
C THR A 520 -1.31 32.17 -9.64
N TRP A 521 -0.49 31.60 -10.52
CA TRP A 521 0.90 31.97 -10.76
C TRP A 521 1.22 32.01 -12.25
N ILE A 522 2.25 32.78 -12.59
CA ILE A 522 2.86 32.81 -13.91
C ILE A 522 4.33 32.39 -13.80
N ALA A 523 4.79 31.54 -14.72
CA ALA A 523 6.19 31.18 -14.82
C ALA A 523 6.72 31.51 -16.23
N ILE A 524 7.72 32.39 -16.29
CA ILE A 524 8.34 32.87 -17.54
C ILE A 524 9.67 32.14 -17.73
N PRO A 525 9.90 31.47 -18.87
CA PRO A 525 11.18 30.81 -19.11
C PRO A 525 12.30 31.84 -19.33
N LYS A 526 13.50 31.54 -18.85
CA LYS A 526 14.70 32.39 -18.93
C LYS A 526 15.90 31.60 -19.43
N TYR A 527 16.87 32.31 -20.01
CA TYR A 527 18.15 31.69 -20.38
C TYR A 527 18.85 31.09 -19.16
N LYS A 528 19.40 29.88 -19.33
CA LYS A 528 20.27 29.25 -18.36
C LYS A 528 21.46 30.18 -18.04
N ASP A 529 21.60 30.57 -16.78
CA ASP A 529 22.63 31.49 -16.29
C ASP A 529 22.72 32.80 -17.10
N GLY A 530 21.60 33.23 -17.69
CA GLY A 530 21.52 34.42 -18.54
C GLY A 530 22.19 34.27 -19.92
N LYS A 531 22.52 33.05 -20.37
CA LYS A 531 23.26 32.80 -21.61
C LYS A 531 22.52 31.88 -22.58
N MET A 532 22.21 32.43 -23.75
CA MET A 532 21.53 31.73 -24.85
C MET A 532 22.24 30.44 -25.34
N PHE A 533 23.58 30.36 -25.27
CA PHE A 533 24.31 29.17 -25.74
C PHE A 533 24.47 28.07 -24.68
N GLU A 534 24.15 28.36 -23.42
CA GLU A 534 24.10 27.38 -22.32
C GLU A 534 22.66 26.87 -22.10
N THR A 535 21.68 27.42 -22.83
CA THR A 535 20.27 27.02 -22.78
C THR A 535 19.98 25.95 -23.82
N ASP A 536 19.29 24.88 -23.43
CA ASP A 536 18.95 23.77 -24.30
C ASP A 536 17.81 24.10 -25.28
N THR A 537 17.77 23.36 -26.39
CA THR A 537 16.72 23.44 -27.40
C THR A 537 16.12 22.06 -27.66
N GLY A 538 14.85 22.00 -28.04
CA GLY A 538 14.11 20.75 -28.21
C GLY A 538 12.84 20.71 -27.37
N LYS A 539 12.34 19.51 -27.10
CA LYS A 539 11.15 19.32 -26.27
C LYS A 539 11.59 19.24 -24.80
N ALA A 540 10.97 20.09 -23.98
CA ALA A 540 11.13 20.13 -22.53
C ALA A 540 9.83 19.65 -21.88
N GLU A 541 9.95 18.66 -21.01
CA GLU A 541 8.90 18.27 -20.06
C GLU A 541 9.11 19.09 -18.79
N VAL A 542 8.13 19.92 -18.47
CA VAL A 542 8.15 20.86 -17.35
C VAL A 542 7.24 20.31 -16.26
N THR A 543 7.82 19.90 -15.14
CA THR A 543 7.07 19.52 -13.94
C THR A 543 6.90 20.76 -13.07
N VAL A 544 5.66 21.13 -12.82
CA VAL A 544 5.28 22.19 -11.89
C VAL A 544 4.86 21.54 -10.58
N ASP A 545 5.43 22.00 -9.48
CA ASP A 545 5.07 21.61 -8.12
C ASP A 545 4.53 22.83 -7.38
N VAL A 546 3.28 22.75 -6.91
CA VAL A 546 2.68 23.75 -6.03
C VAL A 546 2.53 23.13 -4.66
N SER A 547 3.02 23.81 -3.64
CA SER A 547 2.81 23.45 -2.24
C SER A 547 2.31 24.63 -1.42
N THR A 548 1.52 24.37 -0.39
CA THR A 548 0.90 25.41 0.44
C THR A 548 0.58 24.86 1.82
N GLU A 549 0.67 25.71 2.85
CA GLU A 549 0.21 25.38 4.18
C GLU A 549 -1.28 25.69 4.31
N ILE A 550 -2.06 24.70 4.70
CA ILE A 550 -3.49 24.80 4.93
C ILE A 550 -3.76 24.27 6.33
N ASP A 551 -4.36 25.11 7.18
CA ASP A 551 -4.79 24.72 8.53
C ASP A 551 -3.65 24.12 9.40
N GLY A 552 -2.40 24.56 9.19
CA GLY A 552 -1.20 24.13 9.94
C GLY A 552 -0.39 22.99 9.34
N ASN A 553 -0.80 22.47 8.18
CA ASN A 553 -0.15 21.33 7.52
C ASN A 553 0.20 21.63 6.05
N SER A 554 1.27 21.02 5.54
CA SER A 554 1.78 21.26 4.19
C SER A 554 1.13 20.34 3.16
N TYR A 555 0.56 20.91 2.11
CA TYR A 555 -0.04 20.23 0.97
C TYR A 555 0.78 20.47 -0.29
N GLY A 556 0.80 19.52 -1.22
CA GLY A 556 1.54 19.63 -2.48
C GLY A 556 0.90 18.88 -3.64
N LYS A 557 1.05 19.40 -4.86
CA LYS A 557 0.61 18.76 -6.10
C LYS A 557 1.61 19.03 -7.23
N ALA A 558 1.98 17.97 -7.93
CA ALA A 558 2.82 18.01 -9.12
C ALA A 558 2.00 17.80 -10.40
N GLN A 559 2.32 18.51 -11.49
CA GLN A 559 1.78 18.25 -12.83
C GLN A 559 2.86 18.52 -13.89
N THR A 560 3.03 17.59 -14.83
CA THR A 560 3.97 17.72 -15.94
C THR A 560 3.26 18.15 -17.21
N VAL A 561 3.84 19.14 -17.90
CA VAL A 561 3.39 19.65 -19.19
C VAL A 561 4.54 19.72 -20.19
N SER A 562 4.26 19.53 -21.47
CA SER A 562 5.27 19.54 -22.54
C SER A 562 5.31 20.88 -23.27
N MET A 563 6.51 21.44 -23.44
CA MET A 563 6.77 22.66 -24.21
C MET A 563 7.96 22.45 -25.17
N LYS A 564 7.94 23.05 -26.36
CA LYS A 564 9.06 22.97 -27.33
C LYS A 564 9.85 24.28 -27.45
N ILE A 565 11.12 24.27 -27.04
CA ILE A 565 12.07 25.36 -27.29
C ILE A 565 12.66 25.21 -28.70
N LYS A 566 12.33 26.13 -29.59
CA LYS A 566 12.79 26.13 -30.99
C LYS A 566 14.17 26.78 -31.09
N ASP A 567 15.13 26.05 -31.65
CA ASP A 567 16.43 26.60 -32.03
C ASP A 567 16.29 27.50 -33.26
N ASP A 568 16.42 28.80 -33.06
CA ASP A 568 16.41 29.84 -34.08
C ASP A 568 17.74 30.63 -34.11
N ARG A 569 18.81 30.03 -33.59
CA ARG A 569 20.18 30.56 -33.67
C ARG A 569 20.64 30.55 -35.13
N GLY A 570 21.11 31.71 -35.60
CA GLY A 570 21.62 31.88 -36.95
C GLY A 570 23.14 31.73 -37.04
N VAL A 571 23.66 31.66 -38.27
CA VAL A 571 25.11 31.59 -38.52
C VAL A 571 25.87 32.76 -37.89
N LEU A 572 25.27 33.96 -37.88
CA LEU A 572 25.85 35.15 -37.25
C LEU A 572 26.00 35.00 -35.72
N ASP A 573 25.10 34.27 -35.06
CA ASP A 573 25.12 34.09 -33.62
C ASP A 573 26.29 33.18 -33.22
N TYR A 574 26.51 32.09 -33.97
CA TYR A 574 27.66 31.20 -33.80
C TYR A 574 28.99 31.91 -34.11
N LEU A 575 29.04 32.72 -35.17
CA LEU A 575 30.23 33.50 -35.51
C LEU A 575 30.59 34.49 -34.38
N LYS A 576 29.59 35.19 -33.82
CA LYS A 576 29.80 36.10 -32.68
C LYS A 576 30.27 35.36 -31.42
N HIS A 577 29.79 34.14 -31.17
CA HIS A 577 30.20 33.37 -30.01
C HIS A 577 31.64 32.83 -30.15
N TYR A 578 31.98 32.27 -31.31
CA TYR A 578 33.25 31.56 -31.53
C TYR A 578 34.36 32.38 -32.24
N TRP A 579 34.16 33.69 -32.47
CA TRP A 579 35.09 34.50 -33.28
C TRP A 579 36.55 34.43 -32.85
N LYS A 580 36.84 34.40 -31.53
CA LYS A 580 38.21 34.29 -31.00
C LYS A 580 38.88 32.97 -31.39
N GLN A 581 38.14 31.87 -31.31
CA GLN A 581 38.63 30.53 -31.63
C GLN A 581 38.83 30.37 -33.14
N ILE A 582 37.89 30.91 -33.94
CA ILE A 582 38.00 30.94 -35.40
C ILE A 582 39.23 31.75 -35.83
N ALA A 583 39.43 32.95 -35.26
CA ALA A 583 40.59 33.78 -35.56
C ALA A 583 41.92 33.10 -35.22
N LEU A 584 42.00 32.41 -34.07
CA LEU A 584 43.19 31.67 -33.66
C LEU A 584 43.47 30.47 -34.60
N GLY A 585 42.43 29.72 -34.98
CA GLY A 585 42.55 28.61 -35.93
C GLY A 585 43.05 29.06 -37.30
N LEU A 586 42.55 30.20 -37.79
CA LEU A 586 42.98 30.80 -39.05
C LEU A 586 44.45 31.24 -39.00
N LEU A 587 44.90 31.80 -37.88
CA LEU A 587 46.30 32.21 -37.67
C LEU A 587 47.25 31.02 -37.68
N LEU A 588 46.88 29.91 -37.02
CA LEU A 588 47.64 28.67 -37.05
C LEU A 588 47.72 28.06 -38.47
N LEU A 589 46.61 28.08 -39.20
CA LEU A 589 46.56 27.59 -40.59
C LEU A 589 47.54 28.38 -41.49
N ILE A 590 47.54 29.71 -41.39
CA ILE A 590 48.47 30.58 -42.14
C ILE A 590 49.93 30.23 -41.81
N LEU A 591 50.24 30.01 -40.53
CA LEU A 591 51.61 29.67 -40.12
C LEU A 591 52.08 28.33 -40.72
N ILE A 592 51.20 27.32 -40.75
CA ILE A 592 51.49 25.99 -41.32
C ILE A 592 51.71 26.08 -42.84
N LEU A 593 50.85 26.80 -43.57
CA LEU A 593 50.94 26.99 -45.02
C LEU A 593 52.32 27.53 -45.43
N GLY A 594 52.93 28.39 -44.61
CA GLY A 594 54.27 28.96 -44.83
C GLY A 594 55.44 27.96 -44.89
N TYR A 595 55.24 26.70 -44.50
CA TYR A 595 56.28 25.66 -44.54
C TYR A 595 56.12 24.66 -45.69
N ILE A 596 55.00 24.70 -46.42
CA ILE A 596 54.62 23.77 -47.48
C ILE A 596 55.26 24.18 -48.83
N PRO A 597 55.60 23.24 -49.75
CA PRO A 597 56.32 23.53 -51.00
C PRO A 597 55.81 24.63 -51.95
N PRO A 598 54.50 24.95 -52.05
CA PRO A 598 54.03 26.08 -52.87
C PRO A 598 54.65 27.40 -52.42
N PHE A 599 54.71 27.61 -51.10
CA PHE A 599 55.15 28.84 -50.45
C PHE A 599 56.64 28.82 -50.07
N LYS A 600 57.16 27.68 -49.58
CA LYS A 600 58.56 27.52 -49.20
C LYS A 600 59.38 26.79 -50.26
N LYS A 601 60.16 27.56 -51.03
CA LYS A 601 61.10 26.97 -52.01
C LYS A 601 62.33 26.41 -51.30
N ARG A 602 62.54 25.09 -51.42
CA ARG A 602 63.67 24.36 -50.81
C ARG A 602 64.69 23.94 -51.88
N PHE A 603 65.96 23.77 -51.50
CA PHE A 603 66.98 23.26 -52.42
C PHE A 603 66.67 21.83 -52.86
N PRO A 604 67.09 21.42 -54.07
CA PRO A 604 66.87 20.07 -54.57
C PRO A 604 67.49 19.01 -53.65
N ARG A 605 66.72 17.98 -53.28
CA ARG A 605 67.20 16.87 -52.43
C ARG A 605 68.42 16.12 -53.03
N LYS A 606 68.61 16.18 -54.36
CA LYS A 606 69.70 15.52 -55.09
C LYS A 606 71.07 16.20 -54.92
N MET A 607 71.10 17.45 -54.47
CA MET A 607 72.34 18.20 -54.30
C MET A 607 73.20 17.59 -53.19
N LYS A 608 74.49 17.42 -53.44
CA LYS A 608 75.43 16.87 -52.46
C LYS A 608 76.04 17.98 -51.63
N SER A 609 76.25 17.74 -50.34
CA SER A 609 76.96 18.69 -49.47
C SER A 609 78.43 18.86 -49.87
N ARG A 610 79.02 17.86 -50.55
CA ARG A 610 80.40 17.86 -51.03
C ARG A 610 80.45 17.30 -52.46
N PRO A 611 80.07 18.11 -53.47
CA PRO A 611 80.13 17.67 -54.86
C PRO A 611 81.59 17.44 -55.28
N SER A 612 81.82 16.56 -56.25
CA SER A 612 83.17 16.34 -56.79
C SER A 612 83.52 17.38 -57.85
N ILE A 613 84.80 17.73 -57.90
CA ILE A 613 85.41 18.61 -58.89
C ILE A 613 86.49 17.79 -59.58
N GLU A 614 86.27 17.46 -60.84
CA GLU A 614 87.23 16.78 -61.71
C GLU A 614 88.21 17.81 -62.26
N CYS A 615 89.51 17.59 -62.09
CA CYS A 615 90.57 18.48 -62.54
C CYS A 615 91.33 17.78 -63.66
N THR A 616 91.12 18.21 -64.90
CA THR A 616 91.78 17.67 -66.08
C THR A 616 92.93 18.58 -66.49
N ALA A 617 94.12 18.04 -66.68
CA ALA A 617 95.30 18.82 -67.04
C ALA A 617 95.35 19.16 -68.54
N GLU A 618 95.68 20.41 -68.87
CA GLU A 618 95.77 20.89 -70.28
C GLU A 618 97.20 20.78 -70.85
N LYS A 619 98.22 20.56 -70.00
CA LYS A 619 99.64 20.43 -70.38
C LYS A 619 100.14 18.99 -70.25
N ILE A 620 100.92 18.53 -71.25
CA ILE A 620 101.55 17.20 -71.26
C ILE A 620 102.51 17.08 -70.07
N GLY A 621 102.26 16.12 -69.17
CA GLY A 621 103.11 15.81 -68.00
C GLY A 621 102.46 16.02 -66.62
N ILE A 622 101.25 16.58 -66.55
CA ILE A 622 100.48 16.77 -65.29
C ILE A 622 99.34 15.74 -65.22
N ARG A 623 99.07 15.19 -64.03
CA ARG A 623 98.02 14.16 -63.83
C ARG A 623 96.67 14.76 -63.45
N ASP A 624 95.62 14.15 -63.97
CA ASP A 624 94.24 14.43 -63.57
C ASP A 624 94.02 14.09 -62.09
N SER A 625 93.14 14.85 -61.42
CA SER A 625 92.80 14.63 -60.02
C SER A 625 91.35 15.00 -59.68
N ILE A 626 90.83 14.48 -58.56
CA ILE A 626 89.48 14.79 -58.10
C ILE A 626 89.54 15.46 -56.73
N VAL A 627 88.99 16.67 -56.62
CA VAL A 627 88.89 17.44 -55.38
C VAL A 627 87.43 17.54 -54.94
N LYS A 628 87.19 17.79 -53.64
CA LYS A 628 85.83 17.97 -53.10
C LYS A 628 85.47 19.45 -53.06
N GLY A 629 84.35 19.79 -53.71
CA GLY A 629 83.65 21.05 -53.50
C GLY A 629 82.87 21.09 -52.18
N ASN A 630 82.11 22.15 -51.97
CA ASN A 630 81.34 22.36 -50.74
C ASN A 630 80.00 23.06 -51.02
N PHE A 631 78.92 22.56 -50.44
CA PHE A 631 77.60 23.21 -50.43
C PHE A 631 77.06 23.39 -49.02
N GLU A 632 76.82 24.65 -48.64
CA GLU A 632 76.32 25.03 -47.32
C GLU A 632 75.02 25.82 -47.40
N LYS A 633 74.02 25.44 -46.58
CA LYS A 633 72.75 26.15 -46.45
C LYS A 633 72.79 27.19 -45.33
N ASN A 634 72.12 28.32 -45.54
CA ASN A 634 71.89 29.31 -44.49
C ASN A 634 70.75 28.83 -43.56
N LYS A 635 71.10 28.52 -42.29
CA LYS A 635 70.17 28.00 -41.27
C LYS A 635 68.94 28.91 -41.04
N LEU A 636 69.10 30.22 -41.10
CA LEU A 636 67.99 31.18 -40.90
C LEU A 636 66.94 31.06 -42.02
N SER A 637 67.37 30.87 -43.26
CA SER A 637 66.46 30.66 -44.40
C SER A 637 65.71 29.31 -44.35
N VAL A 638 66.25 28.34 -43.62
CA VAL A 638 65.61 27.03 -43.40
C VAL A 638 64.52 27.11 -42.34
N PHE A 639 64.67 27.97 -41.33
CA PHE A 639 63.70 28.08 -40.22
C PHE A 639 62.51 28.99 -40.54
N LEU A 640 62.72 30.12 -41.23
CA LEU A 640 61.66 31.11 -41.47
C LEU A 640 60.59 30.59 -42.47
N PRO A 641 59.28 30.69 -42.16
CA PRO A 641 58.22 30.38 -43.12
C PRO A 641 58.20 31.39 -44.27
N TYR A 642 57.63 31.02 -45.41
CA TYR A 642 57.49 31.86 -46.62
C TYR A 642 58.81 32.39 -47.24
N LYS A 643 59.97 31.97 -46.73
CA LYS A 643 61.29 32.36 -47.24
C LYS A 643 61.96 31.21 -47.98
N ALA A 644 62.45 31.47 -49.19
CA ALA A 644 63.21 30.49 -49.97
C ALA A 644 64.57 30.19 -49.33
N GLU A 645 65.02 28.93 -49.39
CA GLU A 645 66.34 28.52 -48.89
C GLU A 645 67.46 29.20 -49.68
N VAL A 646 68.51 29.67 -48.98
CA VAL A 646 69.71 30.30 -49.57
C VAL A 646 70.95 29.53 -49.13
N GLY A 647 71.98 29.44 -49.98
CA GLY A 647 73.19 28.67 -49.72
C GLY A 647 74.39 29.13 -50.54
N ARG A 648 75.54 28.48 -50.35
CA ARG A 648 76.81 28.75 -51.06
C ARG A 648 77.35 27.45 -51.65
N LEU A 649 77.68 27.46 -52.95
CA LEU A 649 78.24 26.33 -53.71
C LEU A 649 79.64 26.69 -54.18
N THR A 650 80.65 25.97 -53.68
CA THR A 650 82.06 26.08 -54.12
C THR A 650 82.35 24.99 -55.13
N PHE A 651 82.78 25.36 -56.34
CA PHE A 651 82.89 24.45 -57.49
C PHE A 651 84.27 24.43 -58.17
N SER A 652 85.27 25.15 -57.65
CA SER A 652 86.68 24.99 -58.04
C SER A 652 87.62 25.06 -56.82
N PRO A 653 88.78 24.38 -56.85
CA PRO A 653 89.74 24.34 -55.75
C PRO A 653 90.66 25.58 -55.73
N ALA A 654 91.45 25.75 -54.66
CA ALA A 654 92.48 26.78 -54.58
C ALA A 654 93.67 26.45 -55.51
N PRO A 655 94.34 27.45 -56.11
CA PRO A 655 94.15 28.90 -55.92
C PRO A 655 92.96 29.50 -56.68
N VAL A 656 92.36 28.77 -57.63
CA VAL A 656 91.33 29.27 -58.56
C VAL A 656 89.89 29.20 -58.00
N LYS A 657 89.74 29.33 -56.68
CA LYS A 657 88.49 29.01 -55.95
C LYS A 657 87.34 29.94 -56.32
N LYS A 658 86.26 29.38 -56.87
CA LYS A 658 85.02 30.05 -57.25
C LYS A 658 83.83 29.54 -56.44
N THR A 659 82.97 30.46 -56.02
CA THR A 659 81.80 30.18 -55.17
C THR A 659 80.56 30.94 -55.64
N ALA A 660 79.50 30.21 -55.96
CA ALA A 660 78.19 30.78 -56.23
C ALA A 660 77.36 30.87 -54.94
N ARG A 661 76.80 32.04 -54.65
CA ARG A 661 75.68 32.20 -53.71
C ARG A 661 74.42 31.79 -54.45
N VAL A 662 73.64 30.85 -53.92
CA VAL A 662 72.46 30.31 -54.60
C VAL A 662 71.20 30.47 -53.75
N LYS A 663 70.03 30.63 -54.40
CA LYS A 663 68.70 30.67 -53.78
C LYS A 663 67.80 29.63 -54.44
N ALA A 664 67.06 28.85 -53.66
CA ALA A 664 66.12 27.88 -54.21
C ALA A 664 65.02 28.56 -55.04
N ALA A 665 64.78 28.06 -56.26
CA ALA A 665 63.80 28.64 -57.19
C ALA A 665 62.54 27.78 -57.36
N GLY A 666 62.50 26.59 -56.73
CA GLY A 666 61.48 25.57 -56.99
C GLY A 666 61.79 24.71 -58.21
N GLY A 667 61.04 23.63 -58.41
CA GLY A 667 61.19 22.74 -59.57
C GLY A 667 62.56 22.08 -59.74
N GLY A 668 63.32 21.88 -58.65
CA GLY A 668 64.67 21.30 -58.73
C GLY A 668 65.77 22.27 -59.19
N SER A 669 65.46 23.57 -59.27
CA SER A 669 66.38 24.62 -59.72
C SER A 669 66.76 25.62 -58.62
N MET A 670 67.82 26.37 -58.86
CA MET A 670 68.34 27.42 -57.98
C MET A 670 68.87 28.60 -58.80
N MET A 671 68.78 29.78 -58.22
CA MET A 671 69.24 31.03 -58.81
C MET A 671 70.60 31.41 -58.21
N ILE A 672 71.59 31.70 -59.04
CA ILE A 672 72.86 32.30 -58.63
C ILE A 672 72.59 33.77 -58.30
N LEU A 673 72.83 34.14 -57.04
CA LEU A 673 72.61 35.48 -56.52
C LEU A 673 73.73 36.45 -56.90
N ASN A 674 74.96 35.95 -57.02
CA ASN A 674 76.14 36.73 -57.41
C ASN A 674 76.52 36.50 -58.88
N THR A 675 75.53 36.61 -59.78
CA THR A 675 75.73 36.39 -61.22
C THR A 675 76.80 37.29 -61.83
N SER A 676 76.91 38.55 -61.39
CA SER A 676 77.94 39.50 -61.84
C SER A 676 79.38 39.03 -61.57
N THR A 677 79.59 38.05 -60.67
CA THR A 677 80.92 37.46 -60.44
C THR A 677 81.38 36.60 -61.64
N PHE A 678 80.44 36.13 -62.46
CA PHE A 678 80.66 35.16 -63.54
C PHE A 678 80.23 35.65 -64.92
N ALA A 679 79.38 36.68 -65.01
CA ALA A 679 79.02 37.31 -66.29
C ALA A 679 80.26 37.86 -67.00
N GLY A 680 80.35 37.66 -68.32
CA GLY A 680 81.47 38.14 -69.14
C GLY A 680 82.74 37.32 -69.12
N LYS A 681 82.81 36.34 -68.22
CA LYS A 681 84.03 35.55 -68.04
C LYS A 681 83.93 34.25 -68.83
N GLU A 682 84.75 34.13 -69.87
CA GLU A 682 84.85 32.91 -70.67
C GLU A 682 85.48 31.74 -69.88
N ASP A 683 86.17 32.05 -68.78
CA ASP A 683 86.82 31.08 -67.90
C ASP A 683 85.84 30.26 -67.05
N THR A 684 84.51 30.51 -67.11
CA THR A 684 83.51 29.72 -66.39
C THR A 684 82.25 29.54 -67.18
N THR A 685 81.89 28.28 -67.45
CA THR A 685 80.67 27.93 -68.17
C THR A 685 79.72 27.13 -67.30
N PHE A 686 78.43 27.31 -67.55
CA PHE A 686 77.34 26.55 -66.95
C PHE A 686 76.62 25.82 -68.08
N ASN A 687 76.69 24.49 -68.08
CA ASN A 687 76.29 23.62 -69.19
C ASN A 687 76.95 24.03 -70.53
N GLY A 688 78.24 24.36 -70.50
CA GLY A 688 79.00 24.71 -71.69
C GLY A 688 78.77 26.13 -72.22
N MET A 689 77.90 26.94 -71.59
CA MET A 689 77.69 28.34 -71.96
C MET A 689 78.23 29.29 -70.87
N SER A 690 78.98 30.32 -71.26
CA SER A 690 79.32 31.44 -70.37
C SER A 690 78.08 32.31 -70.14
N ILE A 691 78.05 33.03 -69.02
CA ILE A 691 76.97 33.98 -68.76
C ILE A 691 77.28 35.27 -69.54
N PRO A 692 76.39 35.78 -70.41
CA PRO A 692 76.65 37.00 -71.17
C PRO A 692 76.94 38.21 -70.27
N ASP A 693 77.84 39.09 -70.71
CA ASP A 693 78.19 40.34 -69.99
C ASP A 693 76.99 41.21 -69.63
N ASN A 694 75.99 41.25 -70.52
CA ASN A 694 74.78 42.04 -70.37
C ASN A 694 73.66 41.34 -69.58
N TYR A 695 73.91 40.17 -68.98
CA TYR A 695 72.88 39.41 -68.26
C TYR A 695 72.41 40.14 -67.00
N LYS A 696 71.17 40.62 -67.03
CA LYS A 696 70.52 41.29 -65.89
C LYS A 696 69.77 40.28 -65.02
N GLY A 697 70.09 40.24 -63.73
CA GLY A 697 69.38 39.44 -62.72
C GLY A 697 70.14 38.20 -62.26
N HIS A 698 69.40 37.23 -61.73
CA HIS A 698 69.97 36.00 -61.18
C HIS A 698 69.96 34.89 -62.24
N TYR A 699 71.08 34.17 -62.35
CA TYR A 699 71.23 33.11 -63.35
C TYR A 699 70.69 31.77 -62.83
N ARG A 700 69.88 31.06 -63.62
CA ARG A 700 69.22 29.82 -63.17
C ARG A 700 70.08 28.60 -63.48
N ILE A 701 70.36 27.80 -62.45
CA ILE A 701 71.03 26.50 -62.58
C ILE A 701 70.20 25.39 -61.91
N SER A 702 70.54 24.14 -62.21
CA SER A 702 69.96 22.96 -61.57
C SER A 702 71.03 22.21 -60.78
N ALA A 703 70.61 21.23 -59.97
CA ALA A 703 71.58 20.35 -59.30
C ALA A 703 72.38 19.48 -60.29
N SER A 704 71.93 19.35 -61.54
CA SER A 704 72.61 18.61 -62.61
C SER A 704 73.42 19.50 -63.55
N THR A 705 73.48 20.82 -63.30
CA THR A 705 74.23 21.73 -64.16
C THR A 705 75.72 21.39 -64.10
N ILE A 706 76.33 21.20 -65.26
CA ILE A 706 77.77 20.96 -65.41
C ILE A 706 78.44 22.33 -65.36
N ILE A 707 79.24 22.57 -64.32
CA ILE A 707 79.95 23.82 -64.12
C ILE A 707 81.40 23.57 -64.47
N VAL A 708 81.92 24.26 -65.48
CA VAL A 708 83.31 24.12 -65.91
C VAL A 708 84.06 25.43 -65.65
N VAL A 709 85.26 25.34 -65.09
CA VAL A 709 86.19 26.47 -64.92
C VAL A 709 87.49 26.14 -65.62
N SER A 710 87.87 26.90 -66.64
CA SER A 710 89.07 26.64 -67.43
C SER A 710 90.19 27.62 -67.08
N THR A 711 91.41 27.11 -66.96
CA THR A 711 92.64 27.87 -66.74
C THR A 711 93.73 27.36 -67.68
N PRO A 712 94.85 28.09 -67.88
CA PRO A 712 95.93 27.63 -68.75
C PRO A 712 96.58 26.29 -68.35
N GLU A 713 96.30 25.77 -67.14
CA GLU A 713 96.90 24.55 -66.61
C GLU A 713 95.87 23.43 -66.39
N PHE A 714 94.64 23.77 -66.02
CA PHE A 714 93.59 22.80 -65.70
C PHE A 714 92.20 23.26 -66.15
N THR A 715 91.38 22.28 -66.52
CA THR A 715 89.93 22.40 -66.63
C THR A 715 89.25 21.72 -65.43
N TYR A 716 88.48 22.48 -64.66
CA TYR A 716 87.76 22.01 -63.47
C TYR A 716 86.28 21.79 -63.77
N THR A 717 85.78 20.57 -63.67
CA THR A 717 84.38 20.23 -63.92
C THR A 717 83.67 19.82 -62.62
N CYS A 718 82.58 20.50 -62.27
CA CYS A 718 81.77 20.21 -61.09
C CYS A 718 80.29 20.05 -61.46
N ILE A 719 79.68 18.96 -61.00
CA ILE A 719 78.22 18.76 -61.10
C ILE A 719 77.65 18.71 -59.66
N PRO A 720 76.78 19.64 -59.25
CA PRO A 720 76.35 19.77 -57.84
C PRO A 720 75.69 18.54 -57.22
N ASN A 721 75.13 17.63 -58.02
CA ASN A 721 74.50 16.39 -57.58
C ASN A 721 75.44 15.15 -57.61
N VAL A 722 76.65 15.28 -58.16
CA VAL A 722 77.63 14.19 -58.28
C VAL A 722 78.66 14.29 -57.16
N GLN A 723 78.92 13.14 -56.54
CA GLN A 723 80.05 12.95 -55.65
C GLN A 723 80.75 11.65 -56.06
N ARG A 724 82.05 11.70 -56.31
CA ARG A 724 82.92 10.58 -56.69
C ARG A 724 83.88 10.21 -55.57
N THR A 725 84.35 8.97 -55.57
CA THR A 725 85.41 8.45 -54.70
C THR A 725 86.79 8.70 -55.31
N ALA A 726 87.87 8.46 -54.54
CA ALA A 726 89.25 8.79 -54.93
C ALA A 726 89.75 8.01 -56.15
N ASP A 727 89.10 6.88 -56.48
CA ASP A 727 89.31 6.02 -57.65
C ASP A 727 88.49 6.45 -58.89
N GLY A 728 87.74 7.56 -58.82
CA GLY A 728 86.94 8.08 -59.92
C GLY A 728 85.54 7.48 -60.09
N SER A 729 85.17 6.49 -59.26
CA SER A 729 83.83 5.90 -59.31
C SER A 729 82.76 6.81 -58.67
N ILE A 730 81.54 6.82 -59.21
CA ILE A 730 80.44 7.64 -58.65
C ILE A 730 80.01 7.04 -57.33
N LYS A 731 80.07 7.83 -56.25
CA LYS A 731 79.58 7.46 -54.93
C LYS A 731 78.06 7.32 -54.99
N LYS A 732 77.57 6.10 -55.23
CA LYS A 732 76.14 5.77 -55.11
C LYS A 732 75.72 6.05 -53.66
N GLY A 733 74.86 7.05 -53.47
CA GLY A 733 74.26 7.29 -52.17
C GLY A 733 73.42 6.08 -51.75
N LYS A 734 73.44 5.73 -50.45
CA LYS A 734 72.49 4.77 -49.89
C LYS A 734 71.08 5.18 -50.34
N ARG A 735 70.40 4.32 -51.11
CA ARG A 735 68.94 4.44 -51.29
C ARG A 735 68.35 4.35 -49.88
N LYS A 736 67.68 5.41 -49.45
CA LYS A 736 66.70 5.37 -48.37
C LYS A 736 65.34 5.38 -49.02
#